data_AF-A0A0F9S4X2-F1
#
_entry.id   AF-A0A0F9S4X2-F1
#
_cell.length_a   1.000
_cell.length_b   1.000
_cell.length_c   1.000
_cell.angle_alpha   90.00
_cell.angle_beta   90.00
_cell.angle_gamma   90.00
#
_symmetry.space_group_name_H-M   'P 1'
#
loop_
_entity.id
_entity.type
_entity.pdbx_description
1 polymer ?
#
loop_
_entity_poly.entity_id
_entity_poly.type
_entity_poly.pdbx_seq_one_letter_code
_entity_poly.pdbx_strand_id
1 'polypeptide(L)'
;MVKIFASLRNFNDRIRTSISIKTRNILFYIAIFLVVMLAIMLRITPILRGPRLIKAFDPWIQWYNAEYLSDHTLFEYFKWRDYKSWYPQGFNRGNLRPGLTFTVVAIHNFLTFIGLNISLYDISFFFPAFMGGLTVLVIYFLGKEVLDRGTGLVAAFFLAFNPGYAQRTMAGFFDNETIGVFATLLAFLFLLKAMRSGKILHGFLGGLALGYLSLSWGGYNFVFLIIPILAIILVFTDKFNHNVLIAYAMVEGVGLLIFSLYTRFNYETLFTDLTLGGIFLFTVILTIFHLIRNKRDEHPSLYQGLINIIKWGFIPAVIFVAFVVWVAPDLIPFGFGTRFQTILNPLFRGEISLIASVAEQMPSPWAVFYYNTLIPLILTPLGIYFCFKRLNAPEVFLILFILFMFYFTGSMIRIILMFAPAVSIVGAYGLVSILKIFGSFLGEKKVGISKKRKRQLKGTIGSSEVIAIFFVVGFLGIAQIVHSTNISIEQLSYSQISPGGVIHDWEESLVWMRSNLQGTDVVVSWWDYGYWLTPIGNVTTVNDNATMNQTRIGLTGMALMQTDEILSAKAFRALKADYVLVYFGLLISGLGGDEGKWPWMVKICNDNYATYKRMGLEEDNWGEDSVFIEDEYQNSSTGKMGAKWFESQLVKLMFSSAPELGFIQPTNPDDIDMQKDIRSTYVNRINSQEVTEGGVWKDYIPDNGLYESKVFIPEYFSNIGLVKLYKIDYTVLDSGFFISDAEVLDNGYATFKLQNTGTKDLLIN
;
A
#
# COMPACT_ATOMS: atom_id res chain seq x y z
N MET A 1 -69.03 9.80 16.25
CA MET A 1 -68.05 10.58 15.45
C MET A 1 -67.17 11.54 16.27
N VAL A 2 -67.69 12.26 17.27
CA VAL A 2 -66.91 13.27 18.04
C VAL A 2 -65.71 12.70 18.83
N LYS A 3 -65.80 11.49 19.40
CA LYS A 3 -64.69 10.83 20.12
C LYS A 3 -63.54 10.36 19.20
N ILE A 4 -63.83 10.03 17.94
CA ILE A 4 -62.84 9.58 16.94
C ILE A 4 -62.03 10.79 16.43
N PHE A 5 -62.70 11.93 16.21
CA PHE A 5 -62.03 13.18 15.83
C PHE A 5 -61.10 13.72 16.93
N ALA A 6 -61.50 13.62 18.21
CA ALA A 6 -60.65 13.99 19.33
C ALA A 6 -59.43 13.06 19.50
N SER A 7 -59.59 11.77 19.21
CA SER A 7 -58.51 10.78 19.22
C SER A 7 -57.50 11.00 18.08
N LEU A 8 -57.96 11.30 16.86
CA LEU A 8 -57.11 11.65 15.72
C LEU A 8 -56.38 12.97 15.91
N ARG A 9 -57.01 13.97 16.52
CA ARG A 9 -56.36 15.25 16.85
C ARG A 9 -55.28 15.07 17.91
N ASN A 10 -55.55 14.27 18.96
CA ASN A 10 -54.54 13.89 19.94
C ASN A 10 -53.41 13.02 19.36
N PHE A 11 -53.67 12.24 18.31
CA PHE A 11 -52.64 11.47 17.60
C PHE A 11 -51.73 12.39 16.77
N ASN A 12 -52.29 13.33 16.02
CA ASN A 12 -51.52 14.36 15.30
C ASN A 12 -50.76 15.30 16.25
N ASP A 13 -51.33 15.65 17.41
CA ASP A 13 -50.64 16.44 18.43
C ASP A 13 -49.55 15.63 19.15
N ARG A 14 -49.72 14.30 19.33
CA ARG A 14 -48.66 13.39 19.81
C ARG A 14 -47.52 13.20 18.80
N ILE A 15 -47.82 13.19 17.50
CA ILE A 15 -46.81 13.16 16.43
C ILE A 15 -46.06 14.50 16.36
N ARG A 16 -46.76 15.64 16.46
CA ARG A 16 -46.15 16.98 16.49
C ARG A 16 -45.31 17.23 17.74
N THR A 17 -45.68 16.68 18.90
CA THR A 17 -44.91 16.83 20.15
C THR A 17 -43.74 15.85 20.27
N SER A 18 -43.79 14.69 19.61
CA SER A 18 -42.69 13.71 19.61
C SER A 18 -41.58 14.00 18.58
N ILE A 19 -41.85 14.80 17.54
CA ILE A 19 -40.89 15.11 16.48
C ILE A 19 -40.68 16.63 16.38
N SER A 20 -40.27 17.27 17.48
CA SER A 20 -39.65 18.60 17.39
C SER A 20 -38.17 18.45 16.99
N ILE A 21 -37.91 18.06 15.74
CA ILE A 21 -36.55 18.08 15.22
C ILE A 21 -36.14 19.54 15.13
N LYS A 22 -35.31 20.00 16.07
CA LYS A 22 -34.70 21.34 16.01
C LYS A 22 -34.08 21.52 14.63
N THR A 23 -34.38 22.61 13.92
CA THR A 23 -33.89 22.90 12.55
C THR A 23 -32.38 22.72 12.42
N ARG A 24 -31.62 23.00 13.49
CA ARG A 24 -30.18 22.76 13.59
C ARG A 24 -29.77 21.29 13.41
N ASN A 25 -30.57 20.33 13.85
CA ASN A 25 -30.31 18.91 13.63
C ASN A 25 -30.54 18.53 12.16
N ILE A 26 -31.55 19.10 11.49
CA ILE A 26 -31.82 18.86 10.07
C ILE A 26 -30.63 19.34 9.23
N LEU A 27 -30.20 20.60 9.44
CA LEU A 27 -29.03 21.15 8.75
C LEU A 27 -27.79 20.28 8.95
N PHE A 28 -27.61 19.76 10.16
CA PHE A 28 -26.46 18.93 10.50
C PHE A 28 -26.48 17.56 9.81
N TYR A 29 -27.64 16.89 9.73
CA TYR A 29 -27.78 15.63 9.01
C TYR A 29 -27.61 15.83 7.50
N ILE A 30 -28.17 16.91 6.95
CA ILE A 30 -27.97 17.29 5.53
C ILE A 30 -26.49 17.54 5.25
N ALA A 31 -25.78 18.26 6.13
CA ALA A 31 -24.36 18.54 5.95
C ALA A 31 -23.52 17.25 5.91
N ILE A 32 -23.77 16.30 6.82
CA ILE A 32 -23.07 15.00 6.79
C ILE A 32 -23.40 14.22 5.53
N PHE A 33 -24.68 14.17 5.16
CA PHE A 33 -25.11 13.48 3.95
C PHE A 33 -24.42 14.05 2.71
N LEU A 34 -24.36 15.38 2.59
CA LEU A 34 -23.64 16.06 1.51
C LEU A 34 -22.15 15.76 1.53
N VAL A 35 -21.50 15.77 2.70
CA VAL A 35 -20.06 15.46 2.82
C VAL A 35 -19.77 14.03 2.38
N VAL A 36 -20.57 13.05 2.81
CA VAL A 36 -20.41 11.65 2.39
C VAL A 36 -20.69 11.48 0.91
N MET A 37 -21.75 12.11 0.39
CA MET A 37 -22.08 12.07 -1.04
C MET A 37 -20.94 12.65 -1.89
N LEU A 38 -20.43 13.84 -1.52
CA LEU A 38 -19.30 14.46 -2.21
C LEU A 38 -18.03 13.62 -2.11
N ALA A 39 -17.79 12.97 -0.97
CA ALA A 39 -16.66 12.05 -0.82
C ALA A 39 -16.74 10.86 -1.79
N ILE A 40 -17.94 10.32 -2.02
CA ILE A 40 -18.18 9.24 -2.98
C ILE A 40 -18.05 9.76 -4.42
N MET A 41 -18.67 10.91 -4.74
CA MET A 41 -18.57 11.50 -6.08
C MET A 41 -17.12 11.80 -6.49
N LEU A 42 -16.32 12.35 -5.57
CA LEU A 42 -14.90 12.58 -5.77
C LEU A 42 -14.14 11.26 -6.05
N ARG A 43 -14.57 10.16 -5.45
CA ARG A 43 -13.96 8.83 -5.64
C ARG A 43 -14.36 8.13 -6.93
N ILE A 44 -15.46 8.57 -7.54
CA ILE A 44 -16.01 8.03 -8.79
C ILE A 44 -15.52 8.82 -10.01
N THR A 45 -14.72 9.88 -9.84
CA THR A 45 -14.13 10.64 -10.95
C THR A 45 -13.42 9.81 -12.02
N PRO A 46 -12.77 8.65 -11.74
CA PRO A 46 -12.18 7.81 -12.79
C PRO A 46 -13.14 7.45 -13.94
N ILE A 47 -14.45 7.38 -13.68
CA ILE A 47 -15.47 7.05 -14.69
C ILE A 47 -15.62 8.13 -15.76
N LEU A 48 -15.32 9.38 -15.42
CA LEU A 48 -15.54 10.51 -16.31
C LEU A 48 -14.46 10.68 -17.38
N ARG A 49 -13.29 10.05 -17.20
CA ARG A 49 -12.07 10.33 -17.99
C ARG A 49 -11.40 9.10 -18.59
N GLY A 50 -11.69 7.90 -18.12
CA GLY A 50 -10.97 6.70 -18.56
C GLY A 50 -11.81 5.43 -18.64
N PRO A 51 -11.25 4.37 -19.23
CA PRO A 51 -11.88 3.06 -19.26
C PRO A 51 -12.09 2.54 -17.83
N ARG A 52 -13.12 1.72 -17.64
CA ARG A 52 -13.45 1.10 -16.34
C ARG A 52 -12.45 -0.01 -16.04
N LEU A 53 -11.24 0.36 -15.68
CA LEU A 53 -10.16 -0.57 -15.35
C LEU A 53 -9.84 -0.51 -13.86
N ILE A 54 -9.64 -1.69 -13.28
CA ILE A 54 -8.98 -1.82 -11.99
C ILE A 54 -7.59 -1.17 -12.09
N LYS A 55 -7.24 -0.42 -11.04
CA LYS A 55 -6.02 0.38 -10.93
C LYS A 55 -4.90 -0.44 -10.29
N ALA A 56 -3.66 -0.01 -10.52
CA ALA A 56 -2.44 -0.57 -9.96
C ALA A 56 -2.26 -2.07 -10.29
N PHE A 57 -1.29 -2.70 -9.61
CA PHE A 57 -0.94 -4.10 -9.80
C PHE A 57 -1.68 -5.01 -8.80
N ASP A 58 -1.56 -4.72 -7.51
CA ASP A 58 -2.13 -5.51 -6.41
C ASP A 58 -3.65 -5.76 -6.50
N PRO A 59 -4.50 -4.79 -6.90
CA PRO A 59 -5.94 -5.02 -6.96
C PRO A 59 -6.41 -6.13 -7.90
N TRP A 60 -5.65 -6.45 -8.95
CA TRP A 60 -6.02 -7.50 -9.90
C TRP A 60 -6.00 -8.88 -9.29
N ILE A 61 -5.07 -9.16 -8.37
CA ILE A 61 -5.06 -10.45 -7.68
C ILE A 61 -6.24 -10.59 -6.72
N GLN A 62 -6.69 -9.48 -6.11
CA GLN A 62 -7.85 -9.50 -5.24
C GLN A 62 -9.12 -9.83 -6.02
N TRP A 63 -9.29 -9.24 -7.20
CA TRP A 63 -10.39 -9.57 -8.09
C TRP A 63 -10.32 -11.02 -8.57
N TYR A 64 -9.15 -11.51 -8.98
CA TYR A 64 -8.95 -12.91 -9.40
C TYR A 64 -9.33 -13.91 -8.30
N ASN A 65 -8.96 -13.64 -7.04
CA ASN A 65 -9.37 -14.47 -5.91
C ASN A 65 -10.88 -14.38 -5.65
N ALA A 66 -11.48 -13.21 -5.82
CA ALA A 66 -12.92 -13.03 -5.65
C ALA A 66 -13.73 -13.77 -6.74
N GLU A 67 -13.24 -13.76 -7.99
CA GLU A 67 -13.82 -14.51 -9.11
C GLU A 67 -13.77 -16.02 -8.81
N TYR A 68 -12.61 -16.54 -8.45
CA TYR A 68 -12.48 -17.95 -8.07
C TYR A 68 -13.38 -18.34 -6.89
N LEU A 69 -13.48 -17.49 -5.86
CA LEU A 69 -14.36 -17.69 -4.70
C LEU A 69 -15.85 -17.65 -5.05
N SER A 70 -16.25 -16.89 -6.08
CA SER A 70 -17.64 -16.83 -6.54
C SER A 70 -18.06 -18.11 -7.26
N ASP A 71 -17.14 -18.73 -7.99
CA ASP A 71 -17.42 -19.91 -8.82
C ASP A 71 -17.21 -21.24 -8.08
N HIS A 72 -16.44 -21.25 -7.00
CA HIS A 72 -16.05 -22.45 -6.26
C HIS A 72 -16.59 -22.46 -4.83
N THR A 73 -16.54 -23.63 -4.20
CA THR A 73 -16.90 -23.77 -2.79
C THR A 73 -15.83 -23.20 -1.86
N LEU A 74 -16.23 -22.83 -0.62
CA LEU A 74 -15.29 -22.36 0.40
C LEU A 74 -14.17 -23.36 0.69
N PHE A 75 -14.47 -24.67 0.64
CA PHE A 75 -13.49 -25.72 0.87
C PHE A 75 -12.43 -25.79 -0.23
N GLU A 76 -12.86 -25.65 -1.49
CA GLU A 76 -11.95 -25.59 -2.64
C GLU A 76 -11.09 -24.34 -2.58
N TYR A 77 -11.64 -23.18 -2.20
CA TYR A 77 -10.89 -21.94 -2.05
C TYR A 77 -9.75 -22.07 -1.03
N PHE A 78 -10.01 -22.60 0.17
CA PHE A 78 -8.97 -22.74 1.19
C PHE A 78 -7.90 -23.80 0.85
N LYS A 79 -8.19 -24.73 -0.05
CA LYS A 79 -7.23 -25.72 -0.57
C LYS A 79 -6.63 -25.35 -1.92
N TRP A 80 -6.99 -24.20 -2.47
CA TRP A 80 -6.59 -23.81 -3.81
C TRP A 80 -5.10 -23.49 -3.87
N ARG A 81 -4.40 -24.30 -4.67
CA ARG A 81 -3.01 -24.06 -5.09
C ARG A 81 -3.01 -23.67 -6.56
N ASP A 82 -2.66 -22.41 -6.79
CA ASP A 82 -2.62 -21.81 -8.11
C ASP A 82 -1.24 -22.06 -8.75
N TYR A 83 -1.18 -22.94 -9.74
CA TYR A 83 0.06 -23.23 -10.47
C TYR A 83 0.38 -22.22 -11.56
N LYS A 84 -0.55 -21.28 -11.86
CA LYS A 84 -0.30 -20.20 -12.84
C LYS A 84 0.55 -19.07 -12.27
N SER A 85 0.75 -19.00 -10.95
CA SER A 85 1.68 -18.05 -10.34
C SER A 85 2.74 -18.79 -9.54
N TRP A 86 3.96 -18.28 -9.54
CA TRP A 86 5.13 -18.95 -8.95
C TRP A 86 5.39 -20.34 -9.51
N TYR A 87 5.24 -20.51 -10.82
CA TYR A 87 5.60 -21.77 -11.49
C TYR A 87 7.07 -22.13 -11.23
N PRO A 88 7.40 -23.41 -10.96
CA PRO A 88 6.53 -24.61 -10.90
C PRO A 88 5.90 -24.92 -9.53
N GLN A 89 6.24 -24.21 -8.46
CA GLN A 89 5.80 -24.52 -7.10
C GLN A 89 4.32 -24.22 -6.90
N GLY A 90 3.80 -23.21 -7.60
CA GLY A 90 2.46 -22.70 -7.38
C GLY A 90 2.32 -21.92 -6.07
N PHE A 91 1.26 -21.12 -5.99
CA PHE A 91 0.93 -20.28 -4.85
C PHE A 91 -0.33 -20.78 -4.13
N ASN A 92 -0.28 -20.94 -2.81
CA ASN A 92 -1.49 -21.28 -2.04
C ASN A 92 -2.31 -20.01 -1.76
N ARG A 93 -3.42 -19.85 -2.51
CA ARG A 93 -4.28 -18.66 -2.47
C ARG A 93 -5.17 -18.63 -1.23
N GLY A 94 -5.51 -19.79 -0.67
CA GLY A 94 -6.24 -19.91 0.60
C GLY A 94 -5.51 -19.29 1.81
N ASN A 95 -4.21 -19.00 1.66
CA ASN A 95 -3.41 -18.32 2.67
C ASN A 95 -3.52 -16.78 2.61
N LEU A 96 -4.09 -16.20 1.55
CA LEU A 96 -4.31 -14.76 1.49
C LEU A 96 -5.36 -14.35 2.53
N ARG A 97 -5.34 -13.07 2.91
CA ARG A 97 -6.31 -12.53 3.87
C ARG A 97 -7.71 -12.51 3.23
N PRO A 98 -8.70 -13.23 3.79
CA PRO A 98 -10.00 -13.40 3.14
C PRO A 98 -10.92 -12.19 3.26
N GLY A 99 -10.61 -11.21 4.12
CA GLY A 99 -11.56 -10.16 4.50
C GLY A 99 -12.15 -9.38 3.32
N LEU A 100 -11.31 -8.95 2.37
CA LEU A 100 -11.76 -8.20 1.19
C LEU A 100 -12.58 -9.05 0.21
N THR A 101 -12.02 -10.20 -0.19
CA THR A 101 -12.64 -11.08 -1.19
C THR A 101 -14.00 -11.60 -0.70
N PHE A 102 -14.09 -12.03 0.56
CA PHE A 102 -15.34 -12.50 1.15
C PHE A 102 -16.38 -11.40 1.27
N THR A 103 -15.97 -10.17 1.60
CA THR A 103 -16.90 -9.03 1.71
C THR A 103 -17.53 -8.73 0.35
N VAL A 104 -16.74 -8.71 -0.73
CA VAL A 104 -17.24 -8.43 -2.07
C VAL A 104 -18.12 -9.55 -2.62
N VAL A 105 -17.72 -10.82 -2.47
CA VAL A 105 -18.52 -11.96 -2.91
C VAL A 105 -19.84 -12.03 -2.12
N ALA A 106 -19.83 -11.73 -0.82
CA ALA A 106 -21.06 -11.65 -0.03
C ALA A 106 -21.99 -10.54 -0.53
N ILE A 107 -21.45 -9.38 -0.91
CA ILE A 107 -22.23 -8.29 -1.52
C ILE A 107 -22.79 -8.71 -2.87
N HIS A 108 -21.98 -9.33 -3.74
CA HIS A 108 -22.42 -9.85 -5.03
C HIS A 108 -23.58 -10.84 -4.87
N ASN A 109 -23.42 -11.84 -4.00
CA ASN A 109 -24.46 -12.85 -3.76
C ASN A 109 -25.74 -12.24 -3.17
N PHE A 110 -25.60 -11.23 -2.30
CA PHE A 110 -26.76 -10.50 -1.76
C PHE A 110 -27.49 -9.69 -2.85
N LEU A 111 -26.77 -9.01 -3.73
CA LEU A 111 -27.33 -8.24 -4.83
C LEU A 111 -28.07 -9.15 -5.84
N THR A 112 -27.46 -10.28 -6.18
CA THR A 112 -28.09 -11.30 -7.02
C THR A 112 -29.33 -11.90 -6.35
N PHE A 113 -29.29 -12.13 -5.03
CA PHE A 113 -30.45 -12.62 -4.27
C PHE A 113 -31.65 -11.66 -4.30
N ILE A 114 -31.41 -10.33 -4.28
CA ILE A 114 -32.48 -9.32 -4.39
C ILE A 114 -32.90 -9.02 -5.84
N GLY A 115 -32.33 -9.72 -6.83
CA GLY A 115 -32.66 -9.59 -8.25
C GLY A 115 -31.86 -8.54 -9.02
N LEU A 116 -30.77 -8.00 -8.45
CA LEU A 116 -29.86 -7.06 -9.12
C LEU A 116 -28.62 -7.81 -9.63
N ASN A 117 -28.63 -8.20 -10.91
CA ASN A 117 -27.51 -8.90 -11.56
C ASN A 117 -26.44 -7.89 -12.01
N ILE A 118 -25.58 -7.50 -11.06
CA ILE A 118 -24.40 -6.66 -11.31
C ILE A 118 -23.16 -7.55 -11.39
N SER A 119 -22.27 -7.32 -12.36
CA SER A 119 -21.06 -8.13 -12.49
C SER A 119 -20.14 -7.98 -11.27
N LEU A 120 -19.45 -9.06 -10.91
CA LEU A 120 -18.48 -9.03 -9.81
C LEU A 120 -17.37 -7.99 -10.07
N TYR A 121 -16.95 -7.84 -11.33
CA TYR A 121 -15.97 -6.84 -11.75
C TYR A 121 -16.43 -5.40 -11.45
N ASP A 122 -17.67 -5.05 -11.80
CA ASP A 122 -18.23 -3.73 -11.51
C ASP A 122 -18.29 -3.49 -9.99
N ILE A 123 -18.71 -4.49 -9.21
CA ILE A 123 -18.73 -4.36 -7.74
C ILE A 123 -17.32 -4.10 -7.22
N SER A 124 -16.31 -4.87 -7.64
CA SER A 124 -14.90 -4.66 -7.27
C SER A 124 -14.40 -3.27 -7.65
N PHE A 125 -14.79 -2.75 -8.82
CA PHE A 125 -14.41 -1.41 -9.27
C PHE A 125 -15.00 -0.30 -8.39
N PHE A 126 -16.30 -0.36 -8.06
CA PHE A 126 -16.98 0.68 -7.28
C PHE A 126 -16.78 0.55 -5.76
N PHE A 127 -16.49 -0.65 -5.26
CA PHE A 127 -16.40 -0.95 -3.84
C PHE A 127 -15.48 0.00 -3.04
N PRO A 128 -14.25 0.33 -3.49
CA PRO A 128 -13.37 1.27 -2.81
C PRO A 128 -13.99 2.65 -2.59
N ALA A 129 -14.75 3.16 -3.56
CA ALA A 129 -15.36 4.49 -3.50
C ALA A 129 -16.44 4.55 -2.42
N PHE A 130 -17.30 3.52 -2.35
CA PHE A 130 -18.34 3.40 -1.34
C PHE A 130 -17.74 3.19 0.06
N MET A 131 -16.75 2.31 0.21
CA MET A 131 -16.05 2.11 1.49
C MET A 131 -15.31 3.38 1.94
N GLY A 132 -14.74 4.14 1.01
CA GLY A 132 -14.16 5.45 1.26
C GLY A 132 -15.17 6.42 1.87
N GLY A 133 -16.36 6.51 1.28
CA GLY A 133 -17.48 7.31 1.80
C GLY A 133 -17.98 6.84 3.17
N LEU A 134 -18.09 5.53 3.39
CA LEU A 134 -18.48 4.96 4.68
C LEU A 134 -17.46 5.28 5.78
N THR A 135 -16.17 5.30 5.44
CA THR A 135 -15.11 5.68 6.38
C THR A 135 -15.21 7.15 6.80
N VAL A 136 -15.61 8.04 5.89
CA VAL A 136 -15.93 9.45 6.22
C VAL A 136 -17.08 9.55 7.23
N LEU A 137 -18.05 8.63 7.18
CA LEU A 137 -19.10 8.56 8.20
C LEU A 137 -18.56 8.06 9.55
N VAL A 138 -17.65 7.08 9.55
CA VAL A 138 -17.02 6.56 10.77
C VAL A 138 -16.17 7.63 11.45
N ILE A 139 -15.36 8.39 10.69
CA ILE A 139 -14.53 9.45 11.26
C ILE A 139 -15.38 10.58 11.87
N TYR A 140 -16.57 10.85 11.32
CA TYR A 140 -17.53 11.77 11.94
C TYR A 140 -17.91 11.30 13.35
N PHE A 141 -18.29 10.03 13.50
CA PHE A 141 -18.64 9.48 14.82
C PHE A 141 -17.45 9.47 15.77
N LEU A 142 -16.25 9.20 15.27
CA LEU A 142 -15.01 9.21 16.06
C LEU A 142 -14.72 10.63 16.57
N GLY A 143 -14.73 11.64 15.69
CA GLY A 143 -14.53 13.05 16.08
C GLY A 143 -15.62 13.58 17.03
N LYS A 144 -16.86 13.08 16.89
CA LYS A 144 -17.96 13.37 17.83
C LYS A 144 -17.69 12.81 19.23
N GLU A 145 -17.09 11.64 19.33
CA GLU A 145 -16.79 11.00 20.61
C GLU A 145 -15.64 11.71 21.34
N VAL A 146 -14.65 12.21 20.59
CA VAL A 146 -13.52 12.97 21.14
C VAL A 146 -13.96 14.29 21.78
N LEU A 147 -14.70 15.13 21.03
CA LEU A 147 -15.08 16.47 21.51
C LEU A 147 -16.58 16.71 21.41
N ASP A 148 -17.08 16.91 20.20
CA ASP A 148 -18.49 17.14 19.91
C ASP A 148 -18.83 16.99 18.43
N ARG A 149 -20.12 17.18 18.11
CA ARG A 149 -20.66 17.06 16.75
C ARG A 149 -19.94 17.99 15.74
N GLY A 150 -19.49 19.17 16.17
CA GLY A 150 -18.74 20.09 15.31
C GLY A 150 -17.39 19.51 14.88
N THR A 151 -16.63 18.95 15.82
CA THR A 151 -15.36 18.27 15.51
C THR A 151 -15.56 17.08 14.58
N GLY A 152 -16.62 16.29 14.79
CA GLY A 152 -16.96 15.22 13.86
C GLY A 152 -17.20 15.70 12.43
N LEU A 153 -17.98 16.78 12.25
CA LEU A 153 -18.32 17.28 10.91
C LEU A 153 -17.07 17.80 10.17
N VAL A 154 -16.23 18.56 10.85
CA VAL A 154 -14.98 19.08 10.28
C VAL A 154 -13.99 17.94 9.99
N ALA A 155 -13.90 16.92 10.85
CA ALA A 155 -13.06 15.75 10.61
C ALA A 155 -13.51 14.96 9.38
N ALA A 156 -14.83 14.79 9.20
CA ALA A 156 -15.40 14.15 8.02
C ALA A 156 -15.14 14.97 6.75
N PHE A 157 -15.29 16.30 6.81
CA PHE A 157 -14.95 17.18 5.69
C PHE A 157 -13.47 17.06 5.31
N PHE A 158 -12.56 17.11 6.30
CA PHE A 158 -11.13 16.97 6.05
C PHE A 158 -10.76 15.61 5.45
N LEU A 159 -11.31 14.49 5.96
CA LEU A 159 -11.03 13.18 5.38
C LEU A 159 -11.64 13.00 3.98
N ALA A 160 -12.82 13.57 3.72
CA ALA A 160 -13.50 13.48 2.44
C ALA A 160 -12.62 14.03 1.30
N PHE A 161 -11.98 15.19 1.55
CA PHE A 161 -11.10 15.92 0.63
C PHE A 161 -9.62 15.79 1.01
N ASN A 162 -9.19 14.62 1.48
CA ASN A 162 -7.79 14.33 1.77
C ASN A 162 -7.17 13.48 0.65
N PRO A 163 -6.27 14.04 -0.19
CA PRO A 163 -5.62 13.28 -1.27
C PRO A 163 -4.91 12.01 -0.82
N GLY A 164 -4.23 12.03 0.33
CA GLY A 164 -3.52 10.86 0.87
C GLY A 164 -4.45 9.69 1.20
N TYR A 165 -5.67 9.98 1.65
CA TYR A 165 -6.70 8.94 1.81
C TYR A 165 -7.36 8.57 0.47
N ALA A 166 -7.53 9.53 -0.42
CA ALA A 166 -8.19 9.35 -1.71
C ALA A 166 -7.38 8.41 -2.63
N GLN A 167 -6.04 8.48 -2.60
CA GLN A 167 -5.12 7.64 -3.40
C GLN A 167 -5.42 6.14 -3.37
N ARG A 168 -5.82 5.61 -2.21
CA ARG A 168 -6.10 4.18 -2.01
C ARG A 168 -7.59 3.89 -1.82
N THR A 169 -8.47 4.85 -2.11
CA THR A 169 -9.94 4.69 -2.01
C THR A 169 -10.71 5.19 -3.22
N MET A 170 -10.01 5.55 -4.31
CA MET A 170 -10.62 5.81 -5.61
C MET A 170 -11.25 4.55 -6.19
N ALA A 171 -12.31 4.73 -7.00
CA ALA A 171 -12.86 3.66 -7.82
C ALA A 171 -11.76 3.00 -8.67
N GLY A 172 -11.77 1.68 -8.72
CA GLY A 172 -10.74 0.85 -9.35
C GLY A 172 -9.58 0.46 -8.45
N PHE A 173 -9.30 1.14 -7.33
CA PHE A 173 -8.23 0.74 -6.39
C PHE A 173 -8.73 -0.34 -5.40
N PHE A 174 -8.96 -1.54 -5.92
CA PHE A 174 -9.54 -2.67 -5.17
C PHE A 174 -8.52 -3.43 -4.31
N ASP A 175 -8.03 -2.79 -3.24
CA ASP A 175 -7.06 -3.40 -2.30
C ASP A 175 -7.54 -3.41 -0.84
N ASN A 176 -6.84 -4.18 -0.01
CA ASN A 176 -7.16 -4.47 1.39
C ASN A 176 -7.17 -3.23 2.28
N GLU A 177 -6.39 -2.21 1.92
CA GLU A 177 -6.31 -0.90 2.55
C GLU A 177 -7.68 -0.22 2.70
N THR A 178 -8.56 -0.39 1.71
CA THR A 178 -9.89 0.24 1.67
C THR A 178 -10.73 -0.15 2.89
N ILE A 179 -10.73 -1.44 3.22
CA ILE A 179 -11.40 -2.02 4.38
C ILE A 179 -10.55 -1.82 5.64
N GLY A 180 -9.23 -1.93 5.52
CA GLY A 180 -8.30 -1.80 6.64
C GLY A 180 -8.44 -0.48 7.39
N VAL A 181 -8.50 0.65 6.68
CA VAL A 181 -8.69 1.97 7.31
C VAL A 181 -10.07 2.08 7.96
N PHE A 182 -11.12 1.61 7.27
CA PHE A 182 -12.49 1.59 7.78
C PHE A 182 -12.57 0.84 9.11
N ALA A 183 -12.09 -0.41 9.14
CA ALA A 183 -12.13 -1.28 10.31
C ALA A 183 -11.27 -0.71 11.46
N THR A 184 -10.13 -0.10 11.15
CA THR A 184 -9.27 0.55 12.15
C THR A 184 -9.97 1.72 12.84
N LEU A 185 -10.59 2.63 12.07
CA LEU A 185 -11.32 3.76 12.67
C LEU A 185 -12.57 3.29 13.42
N LEU A 186 -13.20 2.20 12.98
CA LEU A 186 -14.34 1.59 13.66
C LEU A 186 -13.92 0.98 15.01
N ALA A 187 -12.79 0.27 15.05
CA ALA A 187 -12.19 -0.24 16.29
C ALA A 187 -11.87 0.90 17.26
N PHE A 188 -11.24 1.98 16.79
CA PHE A 188 -10.96 3.15 17.62
C PHE A 188 -12.22 3.87 18.12
N LEU A 189 -13.25 4.00 17.28
CA LEU A 189 -14.53 4.58 17.68
C LEU A 189 -15.15 3.82 18.86
N PHE A 190 -15.25 2.50 18.72
CA PHE A 190 -15.85 1.67 19.75
C PHE A 190 -14.98 1.53 20.99
N LEU A 191 -13.65 1.55 20.85
CA LEU A 191 -12.70 1.64 21.96
C LEU A 191 -12.93 2.91 22.80
N LEU A 192 -12.94 4.10 22.17
CA LEU A 192 -13.20 5.36 22.89
C LEU A 192 -14.58 5.35 23.56
N LYS A 193 -15.59 4.83 22.86
CA LYS A 193 -16.96 4.73 23.38
C LYS A 193 -17.06 3.76 24.56
N ALA A 194 -16.33 2.65 24.53
CA ALA A 194 -16.24 1.70 25.64
C ALA A 194 -15.53 2.34 26.85
N MET A 195 -14.41 3.06 26.64
CA MET A 195 -13.71 3.76 27.72
C MET A 195 -14.58 4.83 28.41
N ARG A 196 -15.45 5.51 27.64
CA ARG A 196 -16.36 6.52 28.21
C ARG A 196 -17.55 5.90 28.94
N SER A 197 -18.17 4.88 28.35
CA SER A 197 -19.45 4.35 28.82
C SER A 197 -19.34 3.14 29.77
N GLY A 198 -18.22 2.41 29.74
CA GLY A 198 -18.03 1.16 30.47
C GLY A 198 -18.89 -0.01 29.98
N LYS A 199 -19.59 0.12 28.84
CA LYS A 199 -20.47 -0.94 28.33
C LYS A 199 -19.70 -2.00 27.57
N ILE A 200 -19.84 -3.26 28.00
CA ILE A 200 -19.27 -4.44 27.35
C ILE A 200 -19.66 -4.52 25.87
N LEU A 201 -20.90 -4.19 25.51
CA LEU A 201 -21.36 -4.19 24.11
C LEU A 201 -20.48 -3.31 23.20
N HIS A 202 -20.03 -2.14 23.68
CA HIS A 202 -19.15 -1.29 22.88
C HIS A 202 -17.75 -1.89 22.75
N GLY A 203 -17.23 -2.52 23.80
CA GLY A 203 -15.98 -3.27 23.72
C GLY A 203 -16.07 -4.46 22.74
N PHE A 204 -17.16 -5.23 22.80
CA PHE A 204 -17.41 -6.35 21.89
C PHE A 204 -17.47 -5.90 20.43
N LEU A 205 -18.21 -4.83 20.12
CA LEU A 205 -18.26 -4.27 18.76
C LEU A 205 -16.89 -3.75 18.29
N GLY A 206 -16.09 -3.17 19.19
CA GLY A 206 -14.72 -2.76 18.88
C GLY A 206 -13.80 -3.95 18.60
N GLY A 207 -13.94 -5.04 19.36
CA GLY A 207 -13.21 -6.28 19.13
C GLY A 207 -13.64 -7.02 17.86
N LEU A 208 -14.93 -7.00 17.50
CA LEU A 208 -15.39 -7.47 16.19
C LEU A 208 -14.74 -6.68 15.04
N ALA A 209 -14.65 -5.35 15.17
CA ALA A 209 -14.00 -4.51 14.18
C ALA A 209 -12.48 -4.80 14.09
N LEU A 210 -11.82 -5.04 15.23
CA LEU A 210 -10.40 -5.44 15.27
C LEU A 210 -10.15 -6.83 14.70
N GLY A 211 -11.05 -7.78 14.95
CA GLY A 211 -11.00 -9.12 14.34
C GLY A 211 -11.23 -9.08 12.83
N TYR A 212 -12.19 -8.27 12.37
CA TYR A 212 -12.38 -8.05 10.94
C TYR A 212 -11.16 -7.40 10.29
N LEU A 213 -10.52 -6.44 10.97
CA LEU A 213 -9.27 -5.84 10.54
C LEU A 213 -8.14 -6.88 10.39
N SER A 214 -7.97 -7.78 11.36
CA SER A 214 -6.91 -8.79 11.33
C SER A 214 -7.07 -9.79 10.18
N LEU A 215 -8.31 -10.11 9.82
CA LEU A 215 -8.65 -10.94 8.66
C LEU A 215 -8.56 -10.21 7.32
N SER A 216 -8.54 -8.87 7.31
CA SER A 216 -8.59 -8.06 6.09
C SER A 216 -7.24 -7.44 5.72
N TRP A 217 -6.53 -6.83 6.67
CA TRP A 217 -5.35 -6.01 6.37
C TRP A 217 -4.20 -6.25 7.36
N GLY A 218 -2.96 -6.25 6.84
CA GLY A 218 -1.74 -6.49 7.61
C GLY A 218 -1.42 -5.41 8.66
N GLY A 219 -2.03 -4.22 8.57
CA GLY A 219 -1.86 -3.15 9.56
C GLY A 219 -2.54 -3.39 10.90
N TYR A 220 -3.17 -4.55 11.12
CA TYR A 220 -3.76 -4.94 12.41
C TYR A 220 -2.74 -4.88 13.56
N ASN A 221 -1.48 -5.25 13.31
CA ASN A 221 -0.40 -5.20 14.31
C ASN A 221 -0.27 -3.81 14.96
N PHE A 222 -0.44 -2.74 14.18
CA PHE A 222 -0.40 -1.39 14.73
C PHE A 222 -1.52 -1.15 15.75
N VAL A 223 -2.74 -1.63 15.45
CA VAL A 223 -3.91 -1.44 16.32
C VAL A 223 -3.78 -2.28 17.60
N PHE A 224 -3.31 -3.52 17.48
CA PHE A 224 -2.99 -4.39 18.62
C PHE A 224 -1.90 -3.84 19.54
N LEU A 225 -0.95 -3.04 19.01
CA LEU A 225 0.13 -2.47 19.82
C LEU A 225 -0.20 -1.09 20.40
N ILE A 226 -0.96 -0.24 19.70
CA ILE A 226 -1.29 1.11 20.20
C ILE A 226 -2.24 1.08 21.38
N ILE A 227 -3.13 0.08 21.46
CA ILE A 227 -4.12 -0.04 22.54
C ILE A 227 -3.44 -0.35 23.90
N PRO A 228 -2.50 -1.31 24.01
CA PRO A 228 -1.67 -1.48 25.20
C PRO A 228 -0.90 -0.22 25.59
N ILE A 229 -0.24 0.44 24.62
CA ILE A 229 0.53 1.66 24.87
C ILE A 229 -0.38 2.77 25.42
N LEU A 230 -1.59 2.92 24.88
CA LEU A 230 -2.59 3.84 25.40
C LEU A 230 -2.92 3.51 26.87
N ALA A 231 -3.17 2.25 27.20
CA ALA A 231 -3.46 1.83 28.57
C ALA A 231 -2.29 2.16 29.53
N ILE A 232 -1.05 1.91 29.11
CA ILE A 232 0.17 2.25 29.85
C ILE A 232 0.21 3.76 30.16
N ILE A 233 -0.01 4.62 29.16
CA ILE A 233 0.04 6.07 29.34
C ILE A 233 -1.14 6.58 30.19
N LEU A 234 -2.30 5.95 30.11
CA LEU A 234 -3.43 6.25 31.00
C LEU A 234 -3.13 5.86 32.46
N VAL A 235 -2.36 4.81 32.69
CA VAL A 235 -1.84 4.47 34.02
C VAL A 235 -0.86 5.55 34.51
N PHE A 236 0.07 6.00 33.67
CA PHE A 236 1.03 7.06 34.04
C PHE A 236 0.40 8.41 34.35
N THR A 237 -0.64 8.76 33.61
CA THR A 237 -1.36 10.03 33.78
C THR A 237 -2.39 10.00 34.91
N ASP A 238 -2.49 8.89 35.66
CA ASP A 238 -3.49 8.63 36.71
C ASP A 238 -4.94 8.74 36.20
N LYS A 239 -5.15 8.49 34.90
CA LYS A 239 -6.46 8.56 34.22
C LYS A 239 -7.05 7.20 33.87
N PHE A 240 -6.34 6.13 34.21
CA PHE A 240 -6.87 4.77 34.14
C PHE A 240 -8.15 4.66 34.98
N ASN A 241 -9.10 3.82 34.60
CA ASN A 241 -10.32 3.56 35.36
C ASN A 241 -10.85 2.15 35.01
N HIS A 242 -11.90 1.70 35.72
CA HIS A 242 -12.52 0.40 35.44
C HIS A 242 -13.03 0.28 33.99
N ASN A 243 -13.54 1.37 33.40
CA ASN A 243 -14.03 1.38 32.03
C ASN A 243 -12.91 1.17 31.00
N VAL A 244 -11.69 1.67 31.27
CA VAL A 244 -10.50 1.46 30.43
C VAL A 244 -10.11 -0.01 30.44
N LEU A 245 -10.18 -0.68 31.60
CA LEU A 245 -9.91 -2.12 31.68
C LEU A 245 -10.95 -2.92 30.86
N ILE A 246 -12.24 -2.63 31.02
CA ILE A 246 -13.30 -3.30 30.23
C ILE A 246 -13.08 -3.06 28.73
N ALA A 247 -12.81 -1.82 28.34
CA ALA A 247 -12.59 -1.48 26.94
C ALA A 247 -11.38 -2.23 26.36
N TYR A 248 -10.26 -2.23 27.09
CA TYR A 248 -9.05 -2.94 26.71
C TYR A 248 -9.30 -4.45 26.58
N ALA A 249 -9.79 -5.09 27.65
CA ALA A 249 -9.97 -6.55 27.69
C ALA A 249 -10.98 -7.05 26.64
N MET A 250 -12.06 -6.31 26.41
CA MET A 250 -13.07 -6.70 25.43
C MET A 250 -12.61 -6.50 23.98
N VAL A 251 -11.96 -5.38 23.66
CA VAL A 251 -11.51 -5.10 22.29
C VAL A 251 -10.37 -6.05 21.90
N GLU A 252 -9.35 -6.16 22.75
CA GLU A 252 -8.20 -7.04 22.53
C GLU A 252 -8.60 -8.51 22.56
N GLY A 253 -9.34 -8.94 23.57
CA GLY A 253 -9.72 -10.34 23.75
C GLY A 253 -10.58 -10.87 22.60
N VAL A 254 -11.61 -10.11 22.19
CA VAL A 254 -12.47 -10.51 21.06
C VAL A 254 -11.71 -10.40 19.73
N GLY A 255 -10.85 -9.39 19.56
CA GLY A 255 -10.01 -9.24 18.38
C GLY A 255 -9.04 -10.41 18.20
N LEU A 256 -8.35 -10.83 19.27
CA LEU A 256 -7.46 -11.99 19.27
C LEU A 256 -8.22 -13.30 19.01
N LEU A 257 -9.41 -13.46 19.59
CA LEU A 257 -10.24 -14.65 19.38
C LEU A 257 -10.65 -14.81 17.92
N ILE A 258 -10.97 -13.73 17.21
CA ILE A 258 -11.29 -13.81 15.79
C ILE A 258 -10.01 -14.02 14.96
N PHE A 259 -8.92 -13.36 15.34
CA PHE A 259 -7.64 -13.53 14.67
C PHE A 259 -7.12 -14.98 14.74
N SER A 260 -7.40 -15.68 15.83
CA SER A 260 -7.03 -17.10 15.99
C SER A 260 -7.75 -18.04 15.04
N LEU A 261 -8.82 -17.59 14.36
CA LEU A 261 -9.54 -18.37 13.35
C LEU A 261 -8.89 -18.26 11.95
N TYR A 262 -7.90 -17.40 11.78
CA TYR A 262 -7.22 -17.24 10.50
C TYR A 262 -6.34 -18.47 10.20
N THR A 263 -6.35 -18.94 8.95
CA THR A 263 -5.65 -20.17 8.51
C THR A 263 -4.14 -20.15 8.75
N ARG A 264 -3.51 -18.96 8.77
CA ARG A 264 -2.08 -18.78 9.04
C ARG A 264 -1.77 -18.51 10.52
N PHE A 265 -2.77 -18.53 11.41
CA PHE A 265 -2.52 -18.31 12.82
C PHE A 265 -1.66 -19.44 13.39
N ASN A 266 -0.46 -19.09 13.87
CA ASN A 266 0.43 -20.07 14.46
C ASN A 266 0.17 -20.18 15.97
N TYR A 267 -0.46 -21.28 16.39
CA TYR A 267 -0.76 -21.55 17.79
C TYR A 267 0.50 -21.83 18.63
N GLU A 268 1.58 -22.33 18.03
CA GLU A 268 2.82 -22.64 18.74
C GLU A 268 3.50 -21.37 19.26
N THR A 269 3.37 -20.27 18.52
CA THR A 269 3.99 -18.99 18.86
C THR A 269 3.14 -18.11 19.78
N LEU A 270 1.97 -18.58 20.23
CA LEU A 270 1.01 -17.77 21.00
C LEU A 270 1.64 -17.14 22.26
N PHE A 271 2.47 -17.88 22.99
CA PHE A 271 3.08 -17.43 24.24
C PHE A 271 4.53 -16.96 24.09
N THR A 272 5.18 -17.26 22.97
CA THR A 272 6.58 -16.89 22.71
C THR A 272 6.70 -15.61 21.89
N ASP A 273 5.73 -15.33 21.01
CA ASP A 273 5.68 -14.09 20.24
C ASP A 273 5.32 -12.92 21.16
N LEU A 274 6.19 -11.91 21.22
CA LEU A 274 5.97 -10.70 22.01
C LEU A 274 4.72 -9.95 21.57
N THR A 275 4.31 -10.08 20.31
CA THR A 275 3.16 -9.37 19.76
C THR A 275 1.82 -9.97 20.18
N LEU A 276 1.75 -11.30 20.38
CA LEU A 276 0.52 -11.99 20.78
C LEU A 276 0.55 -12.36 22.26
N GLY A 277 1.63 -13.02 22.71
CA GLY A 277 1.84 -13.40 24.09
C GLY A 277 2.04 -12.18 24.99
N GLY A 278 2.69 -11.13 24.50
CA GLY A 278 2.84 -9.88 25.24
C GLY A 278 1.51 -9.19 25.52
N ILE A 279 0.54 -9.23 24.59
CA ILE A 279 -0.81 -8.67 24.81
C ILE A 279 -1.57 -9.47 25.87
N PHE A 280 -1.47 -10.80 25.81
CA PHE A 280 -2.07 -11.67 26.82
C PHE A 280 -1.48 -11.42 28.22
N LEU A 281 -0.15 -11.41 28.33
CA LEU A 281 0.55 -11.11 29.59
C LEU A 281 0.23 -9.70 30.10
N PHE A 282 0.16 -8.72 29.20
CA PHE A 282 -0.17 -7.34 29.56
C PHE A 282 -1.62 -7.23 30.08
N THR A 283 -2.55 -8.02 29.55
CA THR A 283 -3.92 -8.11 30.08
C THR A 283 -3.94 -8.60 31.53
N VAL A 284 -3.14 -9.62 31.85
CA VAL A 284 -2.99 -10.14 33.21
C VAL A 284 -2.40 -9.07 34.13
N ILE A 285 -1.33 -8.40 33.69
CA ILE A 285 -0.66 -7.31 34.44
C ILE A 285 -1.64 -6.15 34.70
N LEU A 286 -2.39 -5.72 33.69
CA LEU A 286 -3.40 -4.65 33.84
C LEU A 286 -4.52 -5.05 34.82
N THR A 287 -4.91 -6.31 34.83
CA THR A 287 -5.93 -6.83 35.74
C THR A 287 -5.41 -6.82 37.18
N ILE A 288 -4.18 -7.29 37.41
CA ILE A 288 -3.50 -7.23 38.72
C ILE A 288 -3.39 -5.77 39.18
N PHE A 289 -2.94 -4.87 38.30
CA PHE A 289 -2.87 -3.44 38.59
C PHE A 289 -4.23 -2.86 39.01
N HIS A 290 -5.30 -3.23 38.33
CA HIS A 290 -6.65 -2.79 38.69
C HIS A 290 -7.09 -3.31 40.06
N LEU A 291 -6.79 -4.56 40.41
CA LEU A 291 -7.08 -5.12 41.73
C LEU A 291 -6.35 -4.36 42.84
N ILE A 292 -5.06 -4.07 42.65
CA ILE A 292 -4.25 -3.30 43.60
C ILE A 292 -4.81 -1.88 43.75
N ARG A 293 -5.22 -1.26 42.64
CA ARG A 293 -5.84 0.06 42.65
C ARG A 293 -7.17 0.10 43.39
N ASN A 294 -8.02 -0.92 43.24
CA ASN A 294 -9.30 -0.97 43.96
C ASN A 294 -9.08 -1.10 45.48
N LYS A 295 -7.97 -1.70 45.91
CA LYS A 295 -7.55 -1.78 47.32
C LYS A 295 -6.68 -0.60 47.78
N ARG A 296 -6.63 0.51 47.02
CA ARG A 296 -5.84 1.69 47.37
C ARG A 296 -6.16 2.25 48.75
N ASP A 297 -7.44 2.24 49.13
CA ASP A 297 -7.89 2.81 50.41
C ASP A 297 -7.55 1.88 51.59
N GLU A 298 -7.46 0.56 51.35
CA GLU A 298 -7.08 -0.45 52.36
C GLU A 298 -5.55 -0.55 52.53
N HIS A 299 -4.78 -0.41 51.44
CA HIS A 299 -3.33 -0.53 51.44
C HIS A 299 -2.63 0.59 50.64
N PRO A 300 -2.60 1.83 51.18
CA PRO A 300 -2.05 2.98 50.47
C PRO A 300 -0.53 2.89 50.23
N SER A 301 0.21 2.23 51.12
CA SER A 301 1.67 2.03 51.00
C SER A 301 2.03 1.13 49.81
N LEU A 302 1.25 0.07 49.56
CA LEU A 302 1.44 -0.83 48.41
C LEU A 302 1.16 -0.12 47.09
N TYR A 303 0.07 0.66 47.02
CA TYR A 303 -0.28 1.41 45.82
C TYR A 303 0.73 2.52 45.50
N GLN A 304 1.17 3.29 46.51
CA GLN A 304 2.18 4.33 46.34
C GLN A 304 3.55 3.74 45.99
N GLY A 305 3.95 2.63 46.63
CA GLY A 305 5.16 1.90 46.27
C GLY A 305 5.14 1.43 44.82
N LEU A 306 4.03 0.83 44.37
CA LEU A 306 3.87 0.33 43.01
C LEU A 306 3.86 1.46 41.97
N ILE A 307 3.15 2.56 42.22
CA ILE A 307 3.20 3.74 41.32
C ILE A 307 4.59 4.37 41.29
N ASN A 308 5.30 4.42 42.41
CA ASN A 308 6.66 4.94 42.45
C ASN A 308 7.61 4.04 41.66
N ILE A 309 7.51 2.71 41.79
CA ILE A 309 8.27 1.75 40.97
C ILE A 309 7.93 1.92 39.50
N ILE A 310 6.65 2.06 39.14
CA ILE A 310 6.24 2.26 37.75
C ILE A 310 6.78 3.59 37.21
N LYS A 311 6.66 4.71 37.94
CA LYS A 311 7.13 6.03 37.50
C LYS A 311 8.66 6.12 37.41
N TRP A 312 9.36 5.63 38.43
CA TRP A 312 10.82 5.73 38.53
C TRP A 312 11.56 4.58 37.86
N GLY A 313 10.93 3.42 37.68
CA GLY A 313 11.49 2.28 36.97
C GLY A 313 11.23 2.31 35.46
N PHE A 314 10.14 2.91 35.00
CA PHE A 314 9.81 2.95 33.57
C PHE A 314 10.76 3.80 32.74
N ILE A 315 11.14 5.00 33.19
CA ILE A 315 12.04 5.87 32.43
C ILE A 315 13.42 5.20 32.23
N PRO A 316 14.09 4.67 33.28
CA PRO A 316 15.31 3.89 33.12
C PRO A 316 15.11 2.63 32.28
N ALA A 317 13.98 1.92 32.41
CA ALA A 317 13.71 0.73 31.61
C ALA A 317 13.56 1.06 30.11
N VAL A 318 12.87 2.15 29.76
CA VAL A 318 12.75 2.61 28.37
C VAL A 318 14.11 3.02 27.82
N ILE A 319 14.91 3.76 28.60
CA ILE A 319 16.27 4.15 28.20
C ILE A 319 17.16 2.91 28.02
N PHE A 320 17.07 1.94 28.93
CA PHE A 320 17.81 0.69 28.87
C PHE A 320 17.42 -0.14 27.65
N VAL A 321 16.12 -0.30 27.37
CA VAL A 321 15.64 -0.98 26.17
C VAL A 321 16.06 -0.24 24.91
N ALA A 322 15.95 1.09 24.86
CA ALA A 322 16.42 1.88 23.73
C ALA A 322 17.93 1.73 23.50
N PHE A 323 18.71 1.68 24.58
CA PHE A 323 20.15 1.42 24.53
C PHE A 323 20.48 0.00 24.05
N VAL A 324 19.79 -1.03 24.56
CA VAL A 324 19.97 -2.42 24.11
C VAL A 324 19.62 -2.57 22.63
N VAL A 325 18.51 -1.96 22.18
CA VAL A 325 18.13 -1.96 20.75
C VAL A 325 19.17 -1.24 19.89
N TRP A 326 19.81 -0.19 20.41
CA TRP A 326 20.86 0.54 19.70
C TRP A 326 22.19 -0.22 19.64
N VAL A 327 22.59 -0.90 20.72
CA VAL A 327 23.89 -1.61 20.83
C VAL A 327 23.84 -3.04 20.29
N ALA A 328 22.74 -3.75 20.52
CA ALA A 328 22.60 -5.17 20.21
C ALA A 328 21.15 -5.48 19.76
N PRO A 329 20.75 -5.02 18.55
CA PRO A 329 19.40 -5.24 18.04
C PRO A 329 19.00 -6.73 17.96
N ASP A 330 19.97 -7.62 17.78
CA ASP A 330 19.75 -9.08 17.70
C ASP A 330 19.43 -9.74 19.06
N LEU A 331 19.73 -9.07 20.18
CA LEU A 331 19.53 -9.60 21.54
C LEU A 331 18.04 -9.64 21.94
N ILE A 332 17.25 -8.74 21.37
CA ILE A 332 15.79 -8.74 21.50
C ILE A 332 15.22 -9.01 20.10
N PRO A 333 15.16 -10.28 19.68
CA PRO A 333 14.47 -10.62 18.45
C PRO A 333 12.99 -10.39 18.72
N PHE A 334 12.49 -9.18 18.45
CA PHE A 334 11.11 -8.79 18.72
C PHE A 334 10.07 -9.67 17.98
N GLY A 335 10.49 -10.68 17.21
CA GLY A 335 9.63 -11.52 16.37
C GLY A 335 8.99 -10.77 15.21
N PHE A 336 9.24 -9.46 15.10
CA PHE A 336 8.76 -8.63 14.01
C PHE A 336 9.38 -9.10 12.70
N GLY A 337 8.54 -9.35 11.69
CA GLY A 337 9.03 -9.62 10.34
C GLY A 337 9.93 -8.48 9.85
N THR A 338 10.92 -8.81 9.00
CA THR A 338 11.96 -7.88 8.51
C THR A 338 11.40 -6.55 8.01
N ARG A 339 10.23 -6.56 7.34
CA ARG A 339 9.54 -5.33 6.89
C ARG A 339 9.18 -4.38 8.04
N PHE A 340 8.68 -4.88 9.18
CA PHE A 340 8.31 -4.03 10.31
C PHE A 340 9.55 -3.46 11.03
N GLN A 341 10.66 -4.20 11.06
CA GLN A 341 11.93 -3.71 11.60
C GLN A 341 12.47 -2.53 10.80
N THR A 342 12.37 -2.54 9.45
CA THR A 342 12.77 -1.39 8.61
C THR A 342 11.89 -0.14 8.78
N ILE A 343 10.69 -0.28 9.35
CA ILE A 343 9.83 0.86 9.69
C ILE A 343 10.29 1.49 11.01
N LEU A 344 10.67 0.65 11.99
CA LEU A 344 11.18 1.06 13.29
C LEU A 344 12.60 1.66 13.22
N ASN A 345 13.44 1.16 12.33
CA ASN A 345 14.75 1.74 12.06
C ASN A 345 14.98 1.85 10.55
N PRO A 346 14.87 3.07 9.99
CA PRO A 346 15.09 3.32 8.57
C PRO A 346 16.50 2.98 8.08
N LEU A 347 17.51 2.91 8.97
CA LEU A 347 18.91 2.67 8.59
C LEU A 347 19.13 1.23 8.10
N PHE A 348 18.43 0.24 8.65
CA PHE A 348 18.51 -1.16 8.21
C PHE A 348 17.82 -1.43 6.85
N ARG A 349 17.13 -0.44 6.27
CA ARG A 349 16.45 -0.63 4.97
C ARG A 349 17.43 -0.81 3.82
N GLY A 350 18.59 -0.16 3.89
CA GLY A 350 19.62 -0.23 2.85
C GLY A 350 20.25 -1.61 2.68
N GLU A 351 20.11 -2.49 3.68
CA GLU A 351 20.71 -3.82 3.69
C GLU A 351 19.87 -4.90 2.97
N ILE A 352 18.60 -4.61 2.63
CA ILE A 352 17.73 -5.56 1.93
C ILE A 352 17.20 -4.90 0.65
N SER A 353 17.86 -5.18 -0.48
CA SER A 353 17.59 -4.50 -1.75
C SER A 353 16.16 -4.71 -2.25
N LEU A 354 15.56 -5.88 -2.03
CA LEU A 354 14.16 -6.14 -2.42
C LEU A 354 13.17 -5.24 -1.69
N ILE A 355 13.39 -5.00 -0.40
CA ILE A 355 12.51 -4.16 0.44
C ILE A 355 12.71 -2.69 0.04
N ALA A 356 13.94 -2.27 -0.19
CA ALA A 356 14.28 -0.93 -0.66
C ALA A 356 13.78 -0.63 -2.08
N SER A 357 13.66 -1.66 -2.94
CA SER A 357 13.20 -1.51 -4.34
C SER A 357 11.76 -1.04 -4.48
N VAL A 358 10.94 -1.31 -3.45
CA VAL A 358 9.54 -0.91 -3.46
C VAL A 358 9.44 0.58 -3.14
N ALA A 359 9.08 1.39 -4.13
CA ALA A 359 8.96 2.85 -4.00
C ALA A 359 8.07 3.28 -2.81
N GLU A 360 7.07 2.47 -2.46
CA GLU A 360 6.18 2.71 -1.31
C GLU A 360 6.89 2.65 0.06
N GLN A 361 8.11 2.12 0.08
CA GLN A 361 8.95 2.01 1.27
C GLN A 361 9.96 3.14 1.38
N MET A 362 9.92 4.15 0.52
CA MET A 362 10.81 5.31 0.64
C MET A 362 10.42 6.19 1.84
N PRO A 363 11.40 6.88 2.46
CA PRO A 363 11.11 7.90 3.47
C PRO A 363 10.37 9.09 2.85
N SER A 364 9.51 9.73 3.65
CA SER A 364 8.66 10.82 3.16
C SER A 364 9.30 12.20 3.37
N PRO A 365 9.61 12.98 2.31
CA PRO A 365 9.99 14.37 2.49
C PRO A 365 8.79 15.21 2.92
N TRP A 366 9.04 16.40 3.49
CA TRP A 366 7.98 17.30 3.98
C TRP A 366 6.94 17.64 2.89
N ALA A 367 7.38 17.73 1.63
CA ALA A 367 6.52 18.02 0.49
C ALA A 367 5.40 16.98 0.33
N VAL A 368 5.68 15.69 0.60
CA VAL A 368 4.69 14.61 0.54
C VAL A 368 3.62 14.78 1.63
N PHE A 369 4.01 15.16 2.85
CA PHE A 369 3.06 15.45 3.92
C PHE A 369 2.12 16.59 3.53
N TYR A 370 2.71 17.70 3.06
CA TYR A 370 1.95 18.88 2.67
C TYR A 370 1.03 18.63 1.48
N TYR A 371 1.55 18.00 0.42
CA TYR A 371 0.82 17.70 -0.81
C TYR A 371 -0.38 16.79 -0.55
N ASN A 372 -0.24 15.79 0.32
CA ASN A 372 -1.29 14.80 0.56
C ASN A 372 -2.36 15.22 1.57
N THR A 373 -2.05 16.18 2.45
CA THR A 373 -2.98 16.57 3.53
C THR A 373 -3.39 18.03 3.45
N LEU A 374 -2.47 18.95 3.16
CA LEU A 374 -2.68 20.40 3.07
C LEU A 374 -3.14 21.05 4.40
N ILE A 375 -4.38 21.54 4.49
CA ILE A 375 -4.85 22.38 5.60
C ILE A 375 -4.88 21.67 6.97
N PRO A 376 -5.37 20.42 7.08
CA PRO A 376 -5.36 19.66 8.34
C PRO A 376 -3.97 19.56 8.98
N LEU A 377 -2.90 19.46 8.19
CA LEU A 377 -1.53 19.39 8.71
C LEU A 377 -1.11 20.67 9.41
N ILE A 378 -1.40 21.83 8.79
CA ILE A 378 -1.12 23.15 9.37
C ILE A 378 -1.86 23.34 10.71
N LEU A 379 -3.06 22.77 10.82
CA LEU A 379 -3.89 22.84 12.03
C LEU A 379 -3.52 21.82 13.11
N THR A 380 -2.64 20.86 12.81
CA THR A 380 -2.29 19.77 13.72
C THR A 380 -1.56 20.24 14.99
N PRO A 381 -0.53 21.11 14.94
CA PRO A 381 0.14 21.61 16.14
C PRO A 381 -0.84 22.27 17.13
N LEU A 382 -1.81 23.02 16.60
CA LEU A 382 -2.87 23.64 17.38
C LEU A 382 -3.80 22.61 18.02
N GLY A 383 -4.17 21.55 17.28
CA GLY A 383 -4.94 20.43 17.80
C GLY A 383 -4.24 19.75 18.97
N ILE A 384 -2.94 19.46 18.81
CA ILE A 384 -2.08 18.89 19.85
C ILE A 384 -2.05 19.78 21.09
N TYR A 385 -1.87 21.09 20.93
CA TYR A 385 -1.89 22.06 22.04
C TYR A 385 -3.18 21.99 22.87
N PHE A 386 -4.35 21.96 22.21
CA PHE A 386 -5.62 21.85 22.93
C PHE A 386 -5.83 20.46 23.54
N CYS A 387 -5.25 19.40 22.98
CA CYS A 387 -5.28 18.07 23.56
C CYS A 387 -4.48 18.03 24.88
N PHE A 388 -3.26 18.61 24.90
CA PHE A 388 -2.44 18.73 26.11
C PHE A 388 -3.07 19.57 27.22
N LYS A 389 -4.00 20.47 26.89
CA LYS A 389 -4.70 21.29 27.89
C LYS A 389 -5.76 20.52 28.67
N ARG A 390 -6.36 19.46 28.08
CA ARG A 390 -7.41 18.64 28.72
C ARG A 390 -6.92 17.29 29.19
N LEU A 391 -6.11 16.63 28.37
CA LEU A 391 -5.47 15.35 28.62
C LEU A 391 -6.43 14.20 29.01
N ASN A 392 -7.73 14.18 28.65
CA ASN A 392 -8.54 13.01 29.02
C ASN A 392 -8.20 11.82 28.12
N ALA A 393 -8.80 10.65 28.39
CA ALA A 393 -8.49 9.45 27.63
C ALA A 393 -8.60 9.59 26.09
N PRO A 394 -9.64 10.26 25.54
CA PRO A 394 -9.72 10.52 24.10
C PRO A 394 -8.59 11.43 23.59
N GLU A 395 -8.22 12.48 24.31
CA GLU A 395 -7.14 13.38 23.90
C GLU A 395 -5.75 12.73 24.00
N VAL A 396 -5.51 11.88 25.01
CA VAL A 396 -4.27 11.08 25.10
C VAL A 396 -4.17 10.12 23.92
N PHE A 397 -5.25 9.45 23.56
CA PHE A 397 -5.32 8.60 22.36
C PHE A 397 -4.99 9.40 21.09
N LEU A 398 -5.56 10.59 20.91
CA LEU A 398 -5.28 11.41 19.72
C LEU A 398 -3.81 11.84 19.64
N ILE A 399 -3.21 12.24 20.76
CA ILE A 399 -1.78 12.60 20.82
C ILE A 399 -0.92 11.40 20.43
N LEU A 400 -1.21 10.21 20.96
CA LEU A 400 -0.48 9.01 20.59
C LEU A 400 -0.65 8.66 19.11
N PHE A 401 -1.89 8.68 18.63
CA PHE A 401 -2.21 8.32 17.26
C PHE A 401 -1.48 9.23 16.27
N ILE A 402 -1.48 10.55 16.49
CA ILE A 402 -0.77 11.47 15.59
C ILE A 402 0.75 11.35 15.71
N LEU A 403 1.31 11.19 16.90
CA LEU A 403 2.76 11.07 17.09
C LEU A 403 3.32 9.82 16.40
N PHE A 404 2.69 8.66 16.61
CA PHE A 404 3.09 7.42 15.93
C PHE A 404 2.92 7.53 14.42
N MET A 405 1.79 8.08 13.94
CA MET A 405 1.57 8.22 12.51
C MET A 405 2.55 9.20 11.85
N PHE A 406 2.95 10.27 12.56
CA PHE A 406 3.96 11.20 12.06
C PHE A 406 5.32 10.52 11.89
N TYR A 407 5.76 9.76 12.90
CA TYR A 407 7.01 9.01 12.86
C TYR A 407 7.00 7.94 11.75
N PHE A 408 5.97 7.09 11.73
CA PHE A 408 5.87 5.99 10.76
C PHE A 408 5.74 6.48 9.32
N THR A 409 5.00 7.57 9.09
CA THR A 409 4.90 8.17 7.74
C THR A 409 6.22 8.81 7.31
N GLY A 410 6.97 9.39 8.25
CA GLY A 410 8.31 9.91 7.98
C GLY A 410 9.27 8.79 7.55
N SER A 411 9.16 7.64 8.20
CA SER A 411 9.93 6.43 7.85
C SER A 411 9.50 5.78 6.54
N MET A 412 8.20 5.72 6.25
CA MET A 412 7.63 4.98 5.12
C MET A 412 6.42 5.70 4.50
N ILE A 413 6.50 6.03 3.20
CA ILE A 413 5.46 6.78 2.50
C ILE A 413 4.10 6.08 2.43
N ARG A 414 4.04 4.74 2.34
CA ARG A 414 2.77 3.97 2.31
C ARG A 414 1.85 4.25 3.50
N ILE A 415 2.41 4.66 4.65
CA ILE A 415 1.67 4.90 5.90
C ILE A 415 0.90 6.22 5.88
N ILE A 416 1.10 7.07 4.84
CA ILE A 416 0.34 8.31 4.64
C ILE A 416 -1.18 8.08 4.66
N LEU A 417 -1.63 6.89 4.25
CA LEU A 417 -3.02 6.46 4.30
C LEU A 417 -3.63 6.49 5.71
N MET A 418 -2.87 6.08 6.73
CA MET A 418 -3.28 6.08 8.13
C MET A 418 -2.98 7.41 8.83
N PHE A 419 -2.02 8.18 8.31
CA PHE A 419 -1.77 9.54 8.75
C PHE A 419 -2.91 10.50 8.38
N ALA A 420 -3.51 10.35 7.20
CA ALA A 420 -4.62 11.17 6.74
C ALA A 420 -5.79 11.27 7.75
N PRO A 421 -6.36 10.18 8.28
CA PRO A 421 -7.40 10.26 9.31
C PRO A 421 -6.89 10.80 10.65
N ALA A 422 -5.65 10.51 11.06
CA ALA A 422 -5.07 11.04 12.30
C ALA A 422 -5.00 12.58 12.28
N VAL A 423 -4.43 13.13 11.20
CA VAL A 423 -4.33 14.58 10.97
C VAL A 423 -5.71 15.21 10.82
N SER A 424 -6.64 14.55 10.11
CA SER A 424 -7.99 15.07 9.91
C SER A 424 -8.73 15.27 11.23
N ILE A 425 -8.62 14.33 12.18
CA ILE A 425 -9.27 14.45 13.50
C ILE A 425 -8.58 15.50 14.36
N VAL A 426 -7.25 15.49 14.43
CA VAL A 426 -6.49 16.40 15.30
C VAL A 426 -6.57 17.84 14.78
N GLY A 427 -6.44 18.04 13.46
CA GLY A 427 -6.66 19.32 12.79
C GLY A 427 -8.09 19.84 12.98
N ALA A 428 -9.11 18.97 12.87
CA ALA A 428 -10.49 19.34 13.15
C ALA A 428 -10.71 19.71 14.62
N TYR A 429 -10.06 19.00 15.55
CA TYR A 429 -10.10 19.31 16.99
C TYR A 429 -9.51 20.69 17.28
N GLY A 430 -8.37 21.03 16.66
CA GLY A 430 -7.76 22.36 16.74
C GLY A 430 -8.66 23.46 16.20
N LEU A 431 -9.16 23.28 14.97
CA LEU A 431 -10.01 24.26 14.30
C LEU A 431 -11.31 24.53 15.08
N VAL A 432 -12.02 23.48 15.50
CA VAL A 432 -13.28 23.63 16.23
C VAL A 432 -13.06 24.27 17.61
N SER A 433 -11.93 23.99 18.26
CA SER A 433 -11.57 24.65 19.52
C SER A 433 -11.38 26.15 19.34
N ILE A 434 -10.73 26.58 18.24
CA ILE A 434 -10.64 27.99 17.85
C ILE A 434 -12.02 28.59 17.55
N LEU A 435 -12.79 27.93 16.67
CA LEU A 435 -14.10 28.44 16.25
C LEU A 435 -15.06 28.60 17.42
N LYS A 436 -14.99 27.74 18.43
CA LYS A 436 -15.76 27.88 19.68
C LYS A 436 -15.34 29.08 20.51
N ILE A 437 -14.05 29.40 20.58
CA ILE A 437 -13.55 30.57 21.29
C ILE A 437 -14.11 31.82 20.62
N PHE A 438 -13.99 31.92 19.29
CA PHE A 438 -14.46 33.07 18.51
C PHE A 438 -16.00 33.17 18.43
N GLY A 439 -16.71 32.06 18.24
CA GLY A 439 -18.18 32.02 18.25
C GLY A 439 -18.80 32.41 19.60
N SER A 440 -18.07 32.24 20.71
CA SER A 440 -18.52 32.71 22.02
C SER A 440 -18.62 34.25 22.15
N PHE A 441 -17.96 34.99 21.25
CA PHE A 441 -18.06 36.46 21.13
C PHE A 441 -19.29 36.90 20.33
N LEU A 442 -19.75 36.08 19.36
CA LEU A 442 -20.97 36.29 18.58
C LEU A 442 -22.27 35.90 19.32
N GLY A 443 -22.18 35.39 20.55
CA GLY A 443 -23.35 35.05 21.36
C GLY A 443 -23.77 33.58 21.33
N GLU A 444 -23.01 32.68 20.69
CA GLU A 444 -23.22 31.24 20.82
C GLU A 444 -22.89 30.73 22.24
N LYS A 445 -23.59 29.66 22.67
CA LYS A 445 -23.60 29.18 24.06
C LYS A 445 -22.19 29.02 24.67
N LYS A 446 -22.11 29.46 25.94
CA LYS A 446 -20.93 29.53 26.82
C LYS A 446 -20.00 28.31 26.73
N VAL A 447 -18.80 28.51 26.21
CA VAL A 447 -17.62 27.70 26.59
C VAL A 447 -16.97 28.37 27.81
N GLY A 448 -16.43 27.56 28.72
CA GLY A 448 -15.92 27.89 30.07
C GLY A 448 -14.76 28.90 30.14
N ILE A 449 -14.90 30.04 29.48
CA ILE A 449 -14.05 31.22 29.67
C ILE A 449 -14.58 31.93 30.92
N SER A 450 -13.72 32.09 31.92
CA SER A 450 -14.01 32.90 33.11
C SER A 450 -14.58 34.26 32.69
N LYS A 451 -15.67 34.69 33.35
CA LYS A 451 -16.34 35.99 33.10
C LYS A 451 -15.35 37.16 33.04
N LYS A 452 -14.22 37.06 33.77
CA LYS A 452 -13.12 38.05 33.82
C LYS A 452 -12.37 38.17 32.48
N ARG A 453 -12.00 37.04 31.86
CA ARG A 453 -11.25 36.99 30.59
C ARG A 453 -12.12 37.40 29.40
N LYS A 454 -13.41 37.04 29.44
CA LYS A 454 -14.39 37.48 28.43
C LYS A 454 -14.58 39.00 28.43
N ARG A 455 -14.52 39.63 29.62
CA ARG A 455 -14.67 41.09 29.78
C ARG A 455 -13.42 41.85 29.36
N GLN A 456 -12.22 41.28 29.55
CA GLN A 456 -10.97 41.84 29.03
C GLN A 456 -10.86 41.76 27.50
N LEU A 457 -11.26 40.64 26.89
CA LEU A 457 -11.19 40.44 25.43
C LEU A 457 -12.33 41.11 24.64
N LYS A 458 -13.48 41.40 25.29
CA LYS A 458 -14.60 42.11 24.66
C LYS A 458 -14.25 43.54 24.21
N GLY A 459 -13.19 44.13 24.75
CA GLY A 459 -12.69 45.44 24.35
C GLY A 459 -11.67 45.43 23.21
N THR A 460 -11.18 44.24 22.80
CA THR A 460 -10.06 44.10 21.84
C THR A 460 -10.42 43.33 20.57
N ILE A 461 -11.55 42.60 20.55
CA ILE A 461 -11.99 41.79 19.42
C ILE A 461 -13.41 42.23 19.05
N GLY A 462 -13.55 42.97 17.96
CA GLY A 462 -14.85 43.35 17.38
C GLY A 462 -15.53 42.19 16.65
N SER A 463 -16.78 42.40 16.24
CA SER A 463 -17.56 41.41 15.47
C SER A 463 -16.99 41.21 14.06
N SER A 464 -16.31 42.22 13.52
CA SER A 464 -15.62 42.22 12.23
C SER A 464 -14.49 41.19 12.17
N GLU A 465 -13.69 41.08 13.22
CA GLU A 465 -12.53 40.20 13.32
C GLU A 465 -12.98 38.74 13.41
N VAL A 466 -14.09 38.50 14.09
CA VAL A 466 -14.70 37.16 14.14
C VAL A 466 -15.19 36.74 12.76
N ILE A 467 -15.90 37.63 12.04
CA ILE A 467 -16.37 37.36 10.68
C ILE A 467 -15.18 37.12 9.73
N ALA A 468 -14.11 37.90 9.84
CA ALA A 468 -12.89 37.71 9.07
C ALA A 468 -12.26 36.32 9.29
N ILE A 469 -12.24 35.82 10.54
CA ILE A 469 -11.75 34.46 10.84
C ILE A 469 -12.63 33.39 10.19
N PHE A 470 -13.96 33.53 10.24
CA PHE A 470 -14.85 32.59 9.56
C PHE A 470 -14.67 32.63 8.04
N PHE A 471 -14.42 33.81 7.46
CA PHE A 471 -14.10 33.95 6.04
C PHE A 471 -12.79 33.26 5.68
N VAL A 472 -11.72 33.45 6.46
CA VAL A 472 -10.43 32.77 6.25
C VAL A 472 -10.60 31.26 6.34
N VAL A 473 -11.33 30.75 7.34
CA VAL A 473 -11.59 29.31 7.46
C VAL A 473 -12.39 28.78 6.27
N GLY A 474 -13.38 29.53 5.78
CA GLY A 474 -14.12 29.19 4.55
C GLY A 474 -13.22 29.14 3.32
N PHE A 475 -12.34 30.13 3.15
CA PHE A 475 -11.37 30.18 2.06
C PHE A 475 -10.40 28.99 2.10
N LEU A 476 -9.88 28.64 3.28
CA LEU A 476 -9.02 27.46 3.45
C LEU A 476 -9.78 26.16 3.13
N GLY A 477 -11.08 26.08 3.46
CA GLY A 477 -11.93 24.96 3.08
C GLY A 477 -12.09 24.84 1.56
N ILE A 478 -12.28 25.95 0.84
CA ILE A 478 -12.36 25.96 -0.63
C ILE A 478 -11.02 25.54 -1.23
N ALA A 479 -9.90 26.06 -0.73
CA ALA A 479 -8.56 25.68 -1.18
C ALA A 479 -8.33 24.16 -1.03
N GLN A 480 -8.77 23.55 0.08
CA GLN A 480 -8.71 22.11 0.28
C GLN A 480 -9.52 21.33 -0.78
N ILE A 481 -10.74 21.78 -1.08
CA ILE A 481 -11.60 21.14 -2.08
C ILE A 481 -10.95 21.21 -3.46
N VAL A 482 -10.49 22.41 -3.87
CA VAL A 482 -9.86 22.62 -5.18
C VAL A 482 -8.61 21.75 -5.32
N HIS A 483 -7.72 21.78 -4.33
CA HIS A 483 -6.51 20.97 -4.31
C HIS A 483 -6.81 19.46 -4.42
N SER A 484 -7.74 18.97 -3.58
CA SER A 484 -8.11 17.55 -3.61
C SER A 484 -8.80 17.15 -4.91
N THR A 485 -9.59 18.03 -5.50
CA THR A 485 -10.31 17.75 -6.75
C THR A 485 -9.34 17.69 -7.92
N ASN A 486 -8.39 18.62 -8.01
CA ASN A 486 -7.37 18.62 -9.06
C ASN A 486 -6.53 17.34 -9.01
N ILE A 487 -6.05 16.93 -7.82
CA ILE A 487 -5.27 15.69 -7.67
C ILE A 487 -6.11 14.46 -8.05
N SER A 488 -7.36 14.39 -7.58
CA SER A 488 -8.25 13.27 -7.92
C SER A 488 -8.52 13.15 -9.42
N ILE A 489 -8.70 14.27 -10.11
CA ILE A 489 -8.99 14.30 -11.54
C ILE A 489 -7.74 14.05 -12.38
N GLU A 490 -6.63 14.72 -12.10
CA GLU A 490 -5.44 14.70 -12.96
C GLU A 490 -4.54 13.48 -12.72
N GLN A 491 -4.40 13.04 -11.47
CA GLN A 491 -3.45 11.97 -11.11
C GLN A 491 -4.15 10.66 -10.76
N LEU A 492 -5.24 10.73 -10.00
CA LEU A 492 -5.87 9.53 -9.47
C LEU A 492 -6.96 8.94 -10.38
N SER A 493 -7.28 9.57 -11.51
CA SER A 493 -8.35 9.11 -12.41
C SER A 493 -7.90 8.04 -13.42
N TYR A 494 -6.63 7.98 -13.79
CA TYR A 494 -6.12 7.00 -14.76
C TYR A 494 -5.67 5.67 -14.11
N SER A 495 -5.69 4.58 -14.87
CA SER A 495 -5.13 3.28 -14.46
C SER A 495 -3.69 3.17 -14.95
N GLN A 496 -2.81 2.51 -14.19
CA GLN A 496 -1.42 2.27 -14.58
C GLN A 496 -1.29 1.35 -15.81
N ILE A 497 -2.31 0.52 -16.07
CA ILE A 497 -2.41 -0.27 -17.31
C ILE A 497 -2.60 0.63 -18.54
N SER A 498 -3.28 1.77 -18.38
CA SER A 498 -3.47 2.75 -19.45
C SER A 498 -2.93 4.11 -19.01
N PRO A 499 -1.60 4.32 -19.09
CA PRO A 499 -0.98 5.59 -18.71
C PRO A 499 -1.65 6.77 -19.43
N GLY A 500 -2.05 7.78 -18.66
CA GLY A 500 -2.77 8.96 -19.18
C GLY A 500 -4.18 8.69 -19.72
N GLY A 501 -4.67 7.44 -19.68
CA GLY A 501 -5.98 7.05 -20.20
C GLY A 501 -6.08 7.01 -21.73
N VAL A 502 -4.95 7.13 -22.42
CA VAL A 502 -4.86 7.23 -23.89
C VAL A 502 -3.92 6.20 -24.49
N ILE A 503 -2.97 5.68 -23.71
CA ILE A 503 -2.06 4.62 -24.16
C ILE A 503 -2.65 3.26 -23.74
N HIS A 504 -2.91 2.39 -24.71
CA HIS A 504 -3.60 1.11 -24.49
C HIS A 504 -2.71 -0.13 -24.71
N ASP A 505 -1.40 0.05 -24.90
CA ASP A 505 -0.44 -1.02 -25.20
C ASP A 505 -0.51 -2.21 -24.24
N TRP A 506 -0.62 -1.99 -22.93
CA TRP A 506 -0.74 -3.09 -21.97
C TRP A 506 -2.05 -3.86 -22.14
N GLU A 507 -3.17 -3.18 -22.36
CA GLU A 507 -4.48 -3.83 -22.57
C GLU A 507 -4.44 -4.70 -23.82
N GLU A 508 -3.94 -4.15 -24.93
CA GLU A 508 -3.79 -4.88 -26.19
C GLU A 508 -2.88 -6.10 -26.01
N SER A 509 -1.74 -5.93 -25.34
CA SER A 509 -0.76 -7.00 -25.13
C SER A 509 -1.30 -8.13 -24.26
N LEU A 510 -2.04 -7.79 -23.19
CA LEU A 510 -2.65 -8.78 -22.30
C LEU A 510 -3.76 -9.56 -23.01
N VAL A 511 -4.59 -8.88 -23.81
CA VAL A 511 -5.63 -9.53 -24.62
C VAL A 511 -5.02 -10.41 -25.72
N TRP A 512 -3.94 -9.95 -26.34
CA TRP A 512 -3.20 -10.71 -27.34
C TRP A 512 -2.62 -11.99 -26.74
N MET A 513 -1.94 -11.89 -25.58
CA MET A 513 -1.40 -13.06 -24.88
C MET A 513 -2.51 -14.07 -24.54
N ARG A 514 -3.64 -13.59 -24.02
CA ARG A 514 -4.78 -14.45 -23.68
C ARG A 514 -5.36 -15.20 -24.88
N SER A 515 -5.28 -14.61 -26.07
CA SER A 515 -5.89 -15.14 -27.30
C SER A 515 -4.94 -16.03 -28.11
N ASN A 516 -3.63 -15.80 -28.02
CA ASN A 516 -2.63 -16.47 -28.87
C ASN A 516 -1.74 -17.47 -28.12
N LEU A 517 -1.54 -17.29 -26.80
CA LEU A 517 -0.74 -18.20 -25.99
C LEU A 517 -1.62 -19.23 -25.28
N GLN A 518 -1.03 -20.39 -24.96
CA GLN A 518 -1.70 -21.37 -24.11
C GLN A 518 -1.59 -20.92 -22.66
N GLY A 519 -2.62 -21.17 -21.85
CA GLY A 519 -2.58 -20.76 -20.43
C GLY A 519 -1.51 -21.46 -19.58
N THR A 520 -0.89 -22.51 -20.12
CA THR A 520 0.26 -23.22 -19.56
C THR A 520 1.61 -22.65 -19.97
N ASP A 521 1.65 -21.78 -20.99
CA ASP A 521 2.89 -21.16 -21.45
C ASP A 521 3.47 -20.27 -20.35
N VAL A 522 4.78 -20.43 -20.11
CA VAL A 522 5.48 -19.75 -19.03
C VAL A 522 6.08 -18.45 -19.54
N VAL A 523 5.48 -17.33 -19.15
CA VAL A 523 5.96 -15.98 -19.46
C VAL A 523 6.76 -15.45 -18.26
N VAL A 524 8.06 -15.23 -18.47
CA VAL A 524 8.94 -14.61 -17.48
C VAL A 524 8.99 -13.11 -17.71
N SER A 525 8.67 -12.36 -16.66
CA SER A 525 8.82 -10.91 -16.62
C SER A 525 9.45 -10.50 -15.29
N TRP A 526 9.76 -9.20 -15.17
CA TRP A 526 9.99 -8.63 -13.85
C TRP A 526 8.77 -8.82 -12.94
N TRP A 527 9.00 -8.89 -11.63
CA TRP A 527 7.98 -9.34 -10.66
C TRP A 527 6.77 -8.40 -10.56
N ASP A 528 6.91 -7.14 -10.96
CA ASP A 528 5.85 -6.13 -10.89
C ASP A 528 4.61 -6.47 -11.75
N TYR A 529 4.78 -7.20 -12.85
CA TYR A 529 3.71 -7.40 -13.84
C TYR A 529 2.95 -8.72 -13.64
N GLY A 530 3.38 -9.57 -12.71
CA GLY A 530 2.81 -10.92 -12.55
C GLY A 530 1.30 -10.92 -12.29
N TYR A 531 0.80 -9.94 -11.56
CA TYR A 531 -0.64 -9.78 -11.30
C TYR A 531 -1.46 -9.20 -12.45
N TRP A 532 -0.83 -8.75 -13.53
CA TRP A 532 -1.52 -8.47 -14.79
C TRP A 532 -1.50 -9.69 -15.71
N LEU A 533 -0.35 -10.34 -15.82
CA LEU A 533 -0.14 -11.48 -16.70
C LEU A 533 -1.04 -12.68 -16.35
N THR A 534 -1.11 -13.09 -15.08
CA THR A 534 -1.92 -14.25 -14.71
C THR A 534 -3.44 -13.99 -14.83
N PRO A 535 -4.02 -12.94 -14.22
CA PRO A 535 -5.48 -12.74 -14.24
C PRO A 535 -6.02 -12.24 -15.58
N ILE A 536 -5.30 -11.34 -16.26
CA ILE A 536 -5.76 -10.68 -17.50
C ILE A 536 -5.23 -11.42 -18.71
N GLY A 537 -3.90 -11.64 -18.75
CA GLY A 537 -3.21 -12.35 -19.83
C GLY A 537 -3.46 -13.85 -19.85
N ASN A 538 -3.99 -14.43 -18.76
CA ASN A 538 -4.26 -15.85 -18.62
C ASN A 538 -3.03 -16.76 -18.85
N VAL A 539 -1.81 -16.25 -18.61
CA VAL A 539 -0.55 -16.99 -18.78
C VAL A 539 0.04 -17.42 -17.44
N THR A 540 0.98 -18.37 -17.49
CA THR A 540 1.70 -18.85 -16.30
C THR A 540 2.90 -17.96 -16.02
N THR A 541 3.06 -17.47 -14.79
CA THR A 541 4.14 -16.58 -14.38
C THR A 541 5.08 -17.25 -13.37
N VAL A 542 6.36 -16.90 -13.47
CA VAL A 542 7.42 -17.40 -12.61
C VAL A 542 7.61 -16.52 -11.37
N ASN A 543 7.39 -15.22 -11.54
CA ASN A 543 7.44 -14.19 -10.48
C ASN A 543 6.13 -13.42 -10.42
N ASP A 544 5.77 -12.96 -9.23
CA ASP A 544 4.65 -12.04 -9.03
C ASP A 544 4.93 -11.04 -7.89
N ASN A 545 3.99 -10.12 -7.69
CA ASN A 545 4.08 -9.04 -6.71
C ASN A 545 4.04 -9.50 -5.25
N ALA A 546 3.75 -10.78 -4.95
CA ALA A 546 3.83 -11.31 -3.59
C ALA A 546 5.29 -11.39 -3.10
N THR A 547 6.27 -11.45 -4.01
CA THR A 547 7.71 -11.49 -3.70
C THR A 547 8.14 -12.62 -2.75
N MET A 548 7.55 -13.82 -2.91
CA MET A 548 7.76 -14.95 -1.98
C MET A 548 9.18 -15.53 -1.98
N ASN A 549 9.83 -15.60 -3.15
CA ASN A 549 11.14 -16.23 -3.29
C ASN A 549 12.13 -15.24 -3.94
N GLN A 550 12.96 -14.62 -3.11
CA GLN A 550 13.92 -13.61 -3.54
C GLN A 550 14.97 -14.18 -4.50
N THR A 551 15.43 -15.40 -4.25
CA THR A 551 16.43 -16.09 -5.10
C THR A 551 15.92 -16.30 -6.52
N ARG A 552 14.61 -16.54 -6.71
CA ARG A 552 14.03 -16.64 -8.06
C ARG A 552 13.93 -15.30 -8.77
N ILE A 553 13.51 -14.27 -8.05
CA ILE A 553 13.43 -12.91 -8.59
C ILE A 553 14.84 -12.46 -9.00
N GLY A 554 15.83 -12.72 -8.14
CA GLY A 554 17.22 -12.45 -8.44
C GLY A 554 17.74 -13.26 -9.64
N LEU A 555 17.32 -14.52 -9.82
CA LEU A 555 17.67 -15.30 -11.02
C LEU A 555 17.04 -14.73 -12.30
N THR A 556 15.86 -14.11 -12.20
CA THR A 556 15.28 -13.36 -13.33
C THR A 556 16.07 -12.08 -13.60
N GLY A 557 16.50 -11.38 -12.54
CA GLY A 557 17.41 -10.25 -12.67
C GLY A 557 18.76 -10.63 -13.27
N MET A 558 19.29 -11.80 -12.91
CA MET A 558 20.47 -12.41 -13.53
C MET A 558 20.23 -12.61 -15.02
N ALA A 559 19.16 -13.32 -15.40
CA ALA A 559 18.84 -13.60 -16.79
C ALA A 559 18.72 -12.31 -17.64
N LEU A 560 18.07 -11.28 -17.11
CA LEU A 560 17.88 -10.00 -17.79
C LEU A 560 19.17 -9.17 -17.88
N MET A 561 20.03 -9.19 -16.85
CA MET A 561 21.21 -8.33 -16.80
C MET A 561 22.50 -8.97 -17.33
N GLN A 562 22.49 -10.26 -17.67
CA GLN A 562 23.61 -10.93 -18.32
C GLN A 562 24.00 -10.24 -19.64
N THR A 563 25.31 -10.07 -19.86
CA THR A 563 25.86 -9.48 -21.09
C THR A 563 25.98 -10.51 -22.22
N ASP A 564 26.22 -11.77 -21.86
CA ASP A 564 26.23 -12.91 -22.77
C ASP A 564 24.82 -13.50 -22.94
N GLU A 565 24.39 -13.60 -24.20
CA GLU A 565 23.10 -14.15 -24.62
C GLU A 565 22.94 -15.62 -24.21
N ILE A 566 24.01 -16.42 -24.28
CA ILE A 566 23.98 -17.85 -23.94
C ILE A 566 23.81 -18.02 -22.43
N LEU A 567 24.50 -17.23 -21.62
CA LEU A 567 24.37 -17.25 -20.16
C LEU A 567 22.98 -16.78 -19.72
N SER A 568 22.44 -15.74 -20.37
CA SER A 568 21.06 -15.32 -20.19
C SER A 568 20.07 -16.45 -20.48
N ALA A 569 20.25 -17.15 -21.61
CA ALA A 569 19.42 -18.28 -22.01
C ALA A 569 19.45 -19.43 -20.99
N LYS A 570 20.65 -19.79 -20.47
CA LYS A 570 20.79 -20.80 -19.41
C LYS A 570 19.98 -20.43 -18.17
N ALA A 571 20.05 -19.16 -17.75
CA ALA A 571 19.29 -18.67 -16.59
C ALA A 571 17.77 -18.70 -16.84
N PHE A 572 17.30 -18.32 -18.03
CA PHE A 572 15.88 -18.46 -18.40
C PHE A 572 15.42 -19.92 -18.46
N ARG A 573 16.27 -20.84 -18.93
CA ARG A 573 15.99 -22.28 -18.93
C ARG A 573 15.83 -22.82 -17.51
N ALA A 574 16.65 -22.36 -16.57
CA ALA A 574 16.50 -22.70 -15.15
C ALA A 574 15.18 -22.20 -14.55
N LEU A 575 14.64 -21.09 -15.06
CA LEU A 575 13.31 -20.56 -14.74
C LEU A 575 12.16 -21.27 -15.48
N LYS A 576 12.47 -22.17 -16.42
CA LYS A 576 11.52 -22.85 -17.32
C LYS A 576 10.69 -21.88 -18.16
N ALA A 577 11.32 -20.82 -18.67
CA ALA A 577 10.67 -19.81 -19.48
C ALA A 577 10.39 -20.34 -20.90
N ASP A 578 9.19 -20.08 -21.42
CA ASP A 578 8.90 -20.23 -22.85
C ASP A 578 9.01 -18.88 -23.57
N TYR A 579 8.57 -17.82 -22.87
CA TYR A 579 8.62 -16.45 -23.34
C TYR A 579 9.24 -15.52 -22.28
N VAL A 580 9.84 -14.43 -22.75
CA VAL A 580 10.27 -13.30 -21.91
C VAL A 580 9.51 -12.04 -22.31
N LEU A 581 8.96 -11.34 -21.32
CA LEU A 581 8.27 -10.08 -21.49
C LEU A 581 9.07 -8.94 -20.84
N VAL A 582 9.25 -7.86 -21.60
CA VAL A 582 9.94 -6.65 -21.17
C VAL A 582 9.04 -5.45 -21.38
N TYR A 583 8.99 -4.56 -20.38
CA TYR A 583 8.25 -3.29 -20.45
C TYR A 583 9.23 -2.13 -20.60
N PHE A 584 9.11 -1.36 -21.69
CA PHE A 584 9.99 -0.25 -21.99
C PHE A 584 9.21 1.06 -22.01
N GLY A 585 9.48 1.95 -21.04
CA GLY A 585 8.82 3.25 -20.91
C GLY A 585 9.25 4.32 -21.91
N LEU A 586 9.99 3.93 -22.96
CA LEU A 586 10.58 4.82 -23.98
C LEU A 586 11.37 5.99 -23.37
N LEU A 587 11.93 5.79 -22.16
CA LEU A 587 12.64 6.81 -21.39
C LEU A 587 11.76 8.04 -21.05
N ILE A 588 10.44 7.94 -21.09
CA ILE A 588 9.53 9.05 -20.79
C ILE A 588 9.19 9.05 -19.29
N SER A 589 9.32 10.22 -18.67
CA SER A 589 8.96 10.39 -17.27
C SER A 589 7.45 10.22 -17.09
N GLY A 590 7.04 9.25 -16.26
CA GLY A 590 5.64 8.98 -15.96
C GLY A 590 5.08 7.69 -16.56
N LEU A 591 5.65 7.17 -17.66
CA LEU A 591 5.31 5.83 -18.17
C LEU A 591 6.00 4.75 -17.33
N GLY A 592 7.26 5.01 -16.96
CA GLY A 592 8.11 4.04 -16.26
C GLY A 592 8.36 2.78 -17.10
N GLY A 593 9.10 1.84 -16.54
CA GLY A 593 9.43 0.60 -17.22
C GLY A 593 10.64 -0.07 -16.62
N ASP A 594 11.10 -1.12 -17.27
CA ASP A 594 12.25 -1.91 -16.83
C ASP A 594 13.55 -1.11 -16.94
N GLU A 595 13.59 -0.05 -17.77
CA GLU A 595 14.71 0.88 -17.88
C GLU A 595 14.97 1.69 -16.60
N GLY A 596 13.97 1.82 -15.72
CA GLY A 596 14.15 2.42 -14.39
C GLY A 596 14.38 1.40 -13.27
N LYS A 597 14.17 0.11 -13.56
CA LYS A 597 14.16 -0.97 -12.55
C LYS A 597 15.40 -1.86 -12.60
N TRP A 598 16.15 -1.82 -13.70
CA TRP A 598 17.39 -2.59 -13.87
C TRP A 598 18.38 -2.52 -12.68
N PRO A 599 18.55 -1.39 -11.93
CA PRO A 599 19.50 -1.39 -10.81
C PRO A 599 19.08 -2.37 -9.70
N TRP A 600 17.77 -2.56 -9.53
CA TRP A 600 17.22 -3.53 -8.58
C TRP A 600 17.38 -4.97 -9.07
N MET A 601 17.34 -5.19 -10.38
CA MET A 601 17.60 -6.50 -10.98
C MET A 601 19.02 -6.97 -10.66
N VAL A 602 20.00 -6.07 -10.75
CA VAL A 602 21.39 -6.30 -10.37
C VAL A 602 21.53 -6.54 -8.86
N LYS A 603 21.00 -5.62 -8.04
CA LYS A 603 21.15 -5.68 -6.57
C LYS A 603 20.52 -6.93 -5.95
N ILE A 604 19.28 -7.25 -6.32
CA ILE A 604 18.58 -8.45 -5.79
C ILE A 604 19.29 -9.73 -6.23
N CYS A 605 19.91 -9.73 -7.41
CA CYS A 605 20.74 -10.82 -7.85
C CYS A 605 22.00 -10.95 -6.98
N ASN A 606 22.73 -9.86 -6.75
CA ASN A 606 23.93 -9.84 -5.91
C ASN A 606 23.65 -10.29 -4.47
N ASP A 607 22.53 -9.87 -3.87
CA ASP A 607 22.09 -10.31 -2.52
C ASP A 607 22.00 -11.84 -2.39
N ASN A 608 21.81 -12.57 -3.50
CA ASN A 608 21.64 -14.02 -3.54
C ASN A 608 22.87 -14.77 -4.08
N TYR A 609 24.01 -14.10 -4.31
CA TYR A 609 25.25 -14.66 -4.88
C TYR A 609 25.65 -16.02 -4.26
N ALA A 610 25.75 -16.08 -2.92
CA ALA A 610 26.17 -17.29 -2.21
C ALA A 610 25.23 -18.49 -2.44
N THR A 611 23.94 -18.22 -2.70
CA THR A 611 22.96 -19.26 -3.01
C THR A 611 23.15 -19.77 -4.44
N TYR A 612 23.41 -18.89 -5.41
CA TYR A 612 23.67 -19.31 -6.79
C TYR A 612 24.99 -20.09 -6.93
N LYS A 613 26.03 -19.70 -6.18
CA LYS A 613 27.28 -20.47 -6.10
C LYS A 613 27.04 -21.89 -5.58
N ARG A 614 26.21 -22.05 -4.53
CA ARG A 614 25.79 -23.37 -4.03
C ARG A 614 24.94 -24.17 -5.02
N MET A 615 24.25 -23.49 -5.94
CA MET A 615 23.47 -24.12 -7.01
C MET A 615 24.33 -24.51 -8.22
N GLY A 616 25.63 -24.16 -8.24
CA GLY A 616 26.52 -24.44 -9.36
C GLY A 616 26.24 -23.57 -10.59
N LEU A 617 25.71 -22.37 -10.39
CA LEU A 617 25.42 -21.39 -11.46
C LEU A 617 26.56 -20.39 -11.69
N GLU A 618 27.73 -20.61 -11.08
CA GLU A 618 28.89 -19.73 -11.20
C GLU A 618 29.40 -19.74 -12.64
N GLU A 619 29.60 -18.55 -13.21
CA GLU A 619 30.07 -18.34 -14.57
C GLU A 619 31.29 -17.39 -14.54
N ASP A 620 32.11 -17.42 -15.58
CA ASP A 620 33.41 -16.73 -15.62
C ASP A 620 33.32 -15.19 -15.54
N ASN A 621 32.14 -14.63 -15.82
CA ASN A 621 31.91 -13.18 -15.83
C ASN A 621 31.46 -12.60 -14.47
N TRP A 622 31.44 -13.41 -13.41
CA TRP A 622 31.08 -12.98 -12.06
C TRP A 622 32.23 -12.23 -11.38
N GLY A 623 31.89 -11.34 -10.45
CA GLY A 623 32.86 -10.69 -9.56
C GLY A 623 33.30 -11.63 -8.42
N GLU A 624 34.32 -11.20 -7.66
CA GLU A 624 34.90 -11.99 -6.57
C GLU A 624 33.85 -12.39 -5.51
N ASP A 625 32.99 -11.45 -5.12
CA ASP A 625 31.91 -11.65 -4.11
C ASP A 625 30.50 -11.25 -4.63
N SER A 626 30.31 -11.13 -5.94
CA SER A 626 29.03 -10.70 -6.53
C SER A 626 28.80 -11.29 -7.90
N VAL A 627 27.54 -11.38 -8.33
CA VAL A 627 27.22 -11.82 -9.71
C VAL A 627 27.58 -10.72 -10.70
N PHE A 628 27.32 -9.47 -10.35
CA PHE A 628 27.59 -8.30 -11.17
C PHE A 628 28.30 -7.21 -10.36
N ILE A 629 29.28 -6.55 -10.95
CA ILE A 629 29.92 -5.37 -10.35
C ILE A 629 29.10 -4.14 -10.73
N GLU A 630 28.40 -3.54 -9.76
CA GLU A 630 27.44 -2.45 -10.00
C GLU A 630 28.05 -1.23 -10.73
N ASP A 631 29.28 -0.86 -10.37
CA ASP A 631 29.97 0.31 -10.95
C ASP A 631 30.28 0.16 -12.44
N GLU A 632 30.27 -1.05 -13.00
CA GLU A 632 30.45 -1.28 -14.44
C GLU A 632 29.16 -1.01 -15.23
N TYR A 633 28.00 -1.06 -14.58
CA TYR A 633 26.71 -0.78 -15.21
C TYR A 633 26.28 0.68 -15.02
N GLN A 634 26.56 1.27 -13.87
CA GLN A 634 26.32 2.69 -13.62
C GLN A 634 27.37 3.25 -12.67
N ASN A 635 27.96 4.38 -13.06
CA ASN A 635 28.93 5.05 -12.22
C ASN A 635 28.26 5.66 -10.99
N SER A 636 28.62 5.19 -9.80
CA SER A 636 28.04 5.64 -8.53
C SER A 636 28.20 7.15 -8.25
N SER A 637 29.21 7.81 -8.81
CA SER A 637 29.49 9.24 -8.54
C SER A 637 28.78 10.18 -9.52
N THR A 638 28.65 9.78 -10.78
CA THR A 638 28.07 10.64 -11.84
C THR A 638 26.65 10.25 -12.21
N GLY A 639 26.20 9.05 -11.84
CA GLY A 639 24.89 8.50 -12.23
C GLY A 639 24.79 8.13 -13.70
N LYS A 640 25.86 8.27 -14.49
CA LYS A 640 25.92 7.92 -15.91
C LYS A 640 25.95 6.39 -16.09
N MET A 641 25.31 5.92 -17.16
CA MET A 641 25.35 4.49 -17.52
C MET A 641 26.74 4.11 -18.02
N GLY A 642 27.18 2.90 -17.70
CA GLY A 642 28.43 2.30 -18.21
C GLY A 642 28.18 1.47 -19.47
N ALA A 643 29.25 1.08 -20.16
CA ALA A 643 29.17 0.31 -21.40
C ALA A 643 28.48 -1.05 -21.21
N LYS A 644 28.73 -1.76 -20.09
CA LYS A 644 28.11 -3.07 -19.81
C LYS A 644 26.59 -3.02 -19.70
N TRP A 645 26.03 -1.86 -19.35
CA TRP A 645 24.58 -1.70 -19.35
C TRP A 645 23.99 -1.85 -20.75
N PHE A 646 24.63 -1.27 -21.77
CA PHE A 646 24.20 -1.39 -23.16
C PHE A 646 24.35 -2.81 -23.73
N GLU A 647 25.31 -3.56 -23.21
CA GLU A 647 25.54 -4.96 -23.59
C GLU A 647 24.57 -5.94 -22.92
N SER A 648 23.86 -5.52 -21.87
CA SER A 648 22.94 -6.38 -21.12
C SER A 648 21.77 -6.86 -21.99
N GLN A 649 21.32 -8.09 -21.73
CA GLN A 649 20.20 -8.68 -22.47
C GLN A 649 18.92 -7.84 -22.35
N LEU A 650 18.66 -7.25 -21.18
CA LEU A 650 17.52 -6.37 -20.97
C LEU A 650 17.53 -5.19 -21.94
N VAL A 651 18.67 -4.52 -22.09
CA VAL A 651 18.80 -3.39 -23.01
C VAL A 651 18.63 -3.85 -24.45
N LYS A 652 19.25 -4.97 -24.85
CA LYS A 652 19.05 -5.56 -26.17
C LYS A 652 17.56 -5.85 -26.46
N LEU A 653 16.82 -6.39 -25.49
CA LEU A 653 15.38 -6.68 -25.63
C LEU A 653 14.51 -5.41 -25.62
N MET A 654 14.83 -4.40 -24.81
CA MET A 654 14.10 -3.13 -24.78
C MET A 654 14.29 -2.34 -26.07
N PHE A 655 15.52 -2.26 -26.58
CA PHE A 655 15.87 -1.47 -27.75
C PHE A 655 15.77 -2.26 -29.06
N SER A 656 15.49 -3.57 -29.02
CA SER A 656 15.26 -4.37 -30.23
C SER A 656 14.05 -3.88 -31.02
N SER A 657 14.24 -3.67 -32.32
CA SER A 657 13.26 -3.08 -33.26
C SER A 657 12.73 -1.72 -32.79
N ALA A 658 13.51 -0.98 -32.01
CA ALA A 658 13.19 0.38 -31.58
C ALA A 658 13.34 1.51 -32.64
N PRO A 659 13.83 1.30 -33.89
CA PRO A 659 13.86 2.38 -34.87
C PRO A 659 12.96 2.09 -36.08
N GLU A 660 12.34 3.17 -36.55
CA GLU A 660 11.10 3.19 -37.32
C GLU A 660 9.89 2.78 -36.46
N LEU A 661 9.47 3.71 -35.60
CA LEU A 661 8.08 3.82 -35.18
C LEU A 661 7.19 3.91 -36.43
N GLY A 662 6.85 2.76 -37.00
CA GLY A 662 5.71 2.55 -37.86
C GLY A 662 4.46 2.68 -37.01
N PHE A 663 4.20 3.89 -36.53
CA PHE A 663 2.88 4.22 -36.01
C PHE A 663 1.91 4.03 -37.18
N ILE A 664 1.07 3.00 -37.07
CA ILE A 664 -0.09 2.80 -37.93
C ILE A 664 -0.82 4.14 -37.99
N GLN A 665 -1.26 4.56 -39.19
CA GLN A 665 -1.97 5.83 -39.38
C GLN A 665 -3.06 6.00 -38.31
N PRO A 666 -2.93 6.98 -37.41
CA PRO A 666 -3.91 7.17 -36.35
C PRO A 666 -5.24 7.55 -36.97
N THR A 667 -6.32 6.93 -36.50
CA THR A 667 -7.68 7.27 -36.95
C THR A 667 -8.18 8.58 -36.35
N ASN A 668 -7.46 9.15 -35.36
CA ASN A 668 -7.85 10.34 -34.61
C ASN A 668 -6.70 11.38 -34.57
N PRO A 669 -6.95 12.69 -34.81
CA PRO A 669 -5.91 13.72 -34.85
C PRO A 669 -5.15 13.95 -33.53
N ASP A 670 -5.80 13.75 -32.37
CA ASP A 670 -5.18 13.98 -31.06
C ASP A 670 -4.09 12.93 -30.73
N ASP A 671 -4.20 11.72 -31.27
CA ASP A 671 -3.22 10.64 -31.08
C ASP A 671 -1.92 10.90 -31.86
N ILE A 672 -2.00 11.66 -32.96
CA ILE A 672 -0.87 12.01 -33.83
C ILE A 672 0.12 12.93 -33.11
N ASP A 673 -0.38 13.93 -32.38
CA ASP A 673 0.47 14.92 -31.71
C ASP A 673 1.17 14.32 -30.49
N MET A 674 0.49 13.43 -29.74
CA MET A 674 1.09 12.69 -28.64
C MET A 674 2.20 11.73 -29.11
N GLN A 675 1.96 10.97 -30.17
CA GLN A 675 2.97 10.04 -30.72
C GLN A 675 4.21 10.78 -31.25
N LYS A 676 4.02 11.96 -31.86
CA LYS A 676 5.13 12.84 -32.27
C LYS A 676 5.93 13.37 -31.08
N ASP A 677 5.25 13.74 -29.98
CA ASP A 677 5.90 14.22 -28.76
C ASP A 677 6.71 13.11 -28.05
N ILE A 678 6.15 11.91 -27.96
CA ILE A 678 6.81 10.70 -27.46
C ILE A 678 8.09 10.42 -28.27
N ARG A 679 7.98 10.44 -29.60
CA ARG A 679 9.11 10.21 -30.49
C ARG A 679 10.20 11.27 -30.34
N SER A 680 9.82 12.55 -30.32
CA SER A 680 10.78 13.64 -30.22
C SER A 680 11.55 13.56 -28.89
N THR A 681 10.83 13.26 -27.80
CA THR A 681 11.42 13.10 -26.46
C THR A 681 12.38 11.92 -26.40
N TYR A 682 12.00 10.77 -26.95
CA TYR A 682 12.84 9.58 -27.01
C TYR A 682 14.15 9.82 -27.78
N VAL A 683 14.05 10.36 -29.00
CA VAL A 683 15.21 10.66 -29.85
C VAL A 683 16.11 11.70 -29.19
N ASN A 684 15.53 12.75 -28.60
CA ASN A 684 16.31 13.77 -27.89
C ASN A 684 17.08 13.16 -26.72
N ARG A 685 16.46 12.27 -25.93
CA ARG A 685 17.14 11.60 -24.80
C ARG A 685 18.30 10.73 -25.25
N ILE A 686 18.13 9.93 -26.30
CA ILE A 686 19.23 9.10 -26.83
C ILE A 686 20.39 9.95 -27.35
N ASN A 687 20.09 11.08 -28.00
CA ASN A 687 21.11 11.95 -28.57
C ASN A 687 21.79 12.84 -27.52
N SER A 688 21.16 13.10 -26.37
CA SER A 688 21.67 14.04 -25.36
C SER A 688 22.35 13.37 -24.16
N GLN A 689 22.06 12.10 -23.89
CA GLN A 689 22.57 11.42 -22.69
C GLN A 689 23.99 10.91 -22.91
N GLU A 690 24.88 11.26 -22.00
CA GLU A 690 26.29 10.86 -22.06
C GLU A 690 26.53 9.52 -21.33
N VAL A 691 27.51 8.76 -21.83
CA VAL A 691 27.97 7.49 -21.26
C VAL A 691 29.22 7.73 -20.40
N THR A 692 29.47 6.89 -19.40
CA THR A 692 30.59 7.03 -18.44
C THR A 692 31.95 7.02 -19.16
N GLU A 693 32.10 6.12 -20.13
CA GLU A 693 33.30 5.89 -20.93
C GLU A 693 33.47 6.93 -22.05
N GLY A 694 32.53 7.86 -22.19
CA GLY A 694 32.47 8.87 -23.25
C GLY A 694 31.57 8.47 -24.42
N GLY A 695 31.11 9.48 -25.16
CA GLY A 695 30.10 9.33 -26.22
C GLY A 695 28.68 9.56 -25.72
N VAL A 696 27.72 9.45 -26.64
CA VAL A 696 26.28 9.54 -26.36
C VAL A 696 25.63 8.17 -26.43
N TRP A 697 24.46 7.99 -25.82
CA TRP A 697 23.75 6.70 -25.86
C TRP A 697 23.53 6.18 -27.27
N LYS A 698 23.35 7.09 -28.26
CA LYS A 698 23.25 6.73 -29.67
C LYS A 698 24.44 5.88 -30.16
N ASP A 699 25.65 6.15 -29.69
CA ASP A 699 26.86 5.47 -30.18
C ASP A 699 26.90 3.99 -29.75
N TYR A 700 26.15 3.63 -28.71
CA TYR A 700 26.10 2.28 -28.12
C TYR A 700 24.82 1.52 -28.47
N ILE A 701 23.88 2.16 -29.19
CA ILE A 701 22.63 1.55 -29.65
C ILE A 701 22.72 1.42 -31.17
N PRO A 702 22.48 0.22 -31.76
CA PRO A 702 22.54 0.06 -33.21
C PRO A 702 21.60 1.03 -33.94
N ASP A 703 22.04 1.66 -35.04
CA ASP A 703 21.24 2.64 -35.80
C ASP A 703 19.89 2.06 -36.30
N ASN A 704 19.85 0.75 -36.58
CA ASN A 704 18.65 0.02 -36.98
C ASN A 704 17.98 -0.73 -35.81
N GLY A 705 18.52 -0.64 -34.58
CA GLY A 705 18.00 -1.28 -33.37
C GLY A 705 17.72 -2.77 -33.52
N LEU A 706 18.26 -3.40 -34.56
CA LEU A 706 18.20 -4.82 -34.80
C LEU A 706 19.38 -5.42 -34.05
N TYR A 707 19.12 -5.89 -32.85
CA TYR A 707 20.05 -6.79 -32.19
C TYR A 707 19.84 -8.16 -32.84
N GLU A 708 20.86 -8.68 -33.53
CA GLU A 708 20.84 -10.06 -34.03
C GLU A 708 20.89 -11.01 -32.83
N SER A 709 19.71 -11.45 -32.38
CA SER A 709 19.56 -12.43 -31.32
C SER A 709 19.24 -13.79 -31.94
N LYS A 710 20.02 -14.81 -31.57
CA LYS A 710 19.80 -16.19 -32.02
C LYS A 710 18.90 -16.96 -31.06
N VAL A 711 18.76 -16.49 -29.83
CA VAL A 711 17.99 -17.12 -28.76
C VAL A 711 16.62 -16.45 -28.59
N PHE A 712 16.55 -15.12 -28.64
CA PHE A 712 15.32 -14.38 -28.33
C PHE A 712 14.64 -13.90 -29.61
N ILE A 713 13.60 -14.61 -30.02
CA ILE A 713 12.87 -14.35 -31.26
C ILE A 713 11.69 -13.43 -30.95
N PRO A 714 11.57 -12.26 -31.60
CA PRO A 714 10.40 -11.39 -31.48
C PRO A 714 9.11 -12.14 -31.81
N GLU A 715 8.18 -12.18 -30.87
CA GLU A 715 6.86 -12.83 -31.08
C GLU A 715 5.75 -11.78 -31.21
N TYR A 716 5.77 -10.76 -30.34
CA TYR A 716 4.76 -9.72 -30.32
C TYR A 716 5.33 -8.41 -29.76
N PHE A 717 5.04 -7.29 -30.44
CA PHE A 717 5.30 -5.94 -29.97
C PHE A 717 4.00 -5.13 -29.97
N SER A 718 3.78 -4.38 -28.90
CA SER A 718 2.64 -3.45 -28.84
C SER A 718 2.79 -2.29 -29.81
N ASN A 719 1.69 -1.59 -30.11
CA ASN A 719 1.65 -0.54 -31.13
C ASN A 719 2.66 0.60 -30.92
N ILE A 720 2.85 1.07 -29.67
CA ILE A 720 3.84 2.10 -29.33
C ILE A 720 5.20 1.47 -28.94
N GLY A 721 5.26 0.13 -28.83
CA GLY A 721 6.45 -0.62 -28.47
C GLY A 721 6.75 -0.61 -26.97
N LEU A 722 5.75 -0.28 -26.13
CA LEU A 722 5.88 -0.33 -24.68
C LEU A 722 6.06 -1.76 -24.16
N VAL A 723 5.27 -2.71 -24.64
CA VAL A 723 5.33 -4.10 -24.20
C VAL A 723 5.92 -4.94 -25.32
N LYS A 724 6.96 -5.69 -25.00
CA LYS A 724 7.65 -6.56 -25.96
C LYS A 724 7.73 -7.98 -25.43
N LEU A 725 7.30 -8.93 -26.25
CA LEU A 725 7.30 -10.35 -25.96
C LEU A 725 8.22 -11.08 -26.94
N TYR A 726 9.12 -11.88 -26.38
CA TYR A 726 10.06 -12.69 -27.15
C TYR A 726 9.88 -14.15 -26.78
N LYS A 727 9.89 -15.03 -27.78
CA LYS A 727 9.97 -16.46 -27.62
C LYS A 727 11.42 -16.89 -27.47
N ILE A 728 11.69 -17.81 -26.54
CA ILE A 728 13.05 -18.28 -26.29
C ILE A 728 13.30 -19.57 -27.07
N ASP A 729 14.27 -19.54 -27.98
CA ASP A 729 14.76 -20.71 -28.70
C ASP A 729 16.02 -21.24 -28.02
N TYR A 730 15.88 -22.39 -27.35
CA TYR A 730 17.00 -23.03 -26.67
C TYR A 730 17.83 -23.97 -27.55
N THR A 731 17.54 -24.09 -28.85
CA THR A 731 18.31 -24.95 -29.76
C THR A 731 19.80 -24.64 -29.73
N VAL A 732 20.18 -23.37 -29.56
CA VAL A 732 21.58 -22.93 -29.43
C VAL A 732 22.26 -23.55 -28.20
N LEU A 733 21.54 -23.74 -27.09
CA LEU A 733 22.06 -24.38 -25.88
C LEU A 733 22.20 -25.89 -26.02
N ASP A 734 21.34 -26.51 -26.82
CA ASP A 734 21.33 -27.95 -27.05
C ASP A 734 22.30 -28.37 -28.17
N SER A 735 22.65 -27.42 -29.04
CA SER A 735 23.64 -27.58 -30.09
C SER A 735 25.05 -27.31 -29.58
N GLY A 736 25.91 -28.32 -29.63
CA GLY A 736 27.32 -28.22 -29.28
C GLY A 736 28.17 -29.13 -30.16
N PHE A 737 29.49 -28.93 -30.13
CA PHE A 737 30.44 -29.86 -30.73
C PHE A 737 31.45 -30.29 -29.67
N PHE A 738 31.67 -31.60 -29.57
CA PHE A 738 32.63 -32.17 -28.64
C PHE A 738 33.71 -32.89 -29.42
N ILE A 739 34.96 -32.58 -29.10
CA ILE A 739 36.12 -33.31 -29.58
C ILE A 739 36.56 -34.25 -28.47
N SER A 740 36.47 -35.55 -28.71
CA SER A 740 36.92 -36.61 -27.80
C SER A 740 38.02 -37.45 -28.45
N ASP A 741 38.78 -38.18 -27.64
CA ASP A 741 39.85 -39.08 -28.11
C ASP A 741 40.88 -38.39 -29.04
N ALA A 742 41.30 -37.16 -28.70
CA ALA A 742 42.32 -36.45 -29.47
C ALA A 742 43.73 -37.04 -29.19
N GLU A 743 44.35 -37.62 -30.22
CA GLU A 743 45.69 -38.21 -30.17
C GLU A 743 46.57 -37.61 -31.28
N VAL A 744 47.79 -37.19 -30.92
CA VAL A 744 48.80 -36.70 -31.87
C VAL A 744 49.87 -37.78 -32.02
N LEU A 745 50.04 -38.27 -33.23
CA LEU A 745 50.98 -39.34 -33.56
C LEU A 745 52.34 -38.75 -33.94
N ASP A 746 53.43 -39.46 -33.63
CA ASP A 746 54.82 -39.03 -33.86
C ASP A 746 55.19 -38.82 -35.35
N ASN A 747 54.30 -39.22 -36.26
CA ASN A 747 54.42 -39.02 -37.71
C ASN A 747 53.78 -37.71 -38.21
N GLY A 748 53.32 -36.84 -37.30
CA GLY A 748 52.74 -35.53 -37.62
C GLY A 748 51.24 -35.56 -37.96
N TYR A 749 50.57 -36.70 -37.80
CA TYR A 749 49.12 -36.81 -37.94
C TYR A 749 48.42 -36.72 -36.59
N ALA A 750 47.23 -36.13 -36.56
CA ALA A 750 46.35 -36.13 -35.39
C ALA A 750 45.04 -36.84 -35.71
N THR A 751 44.51 -37.59 -34.74
CA THR A 751 43.18 -38.20 -34.82
C THR A 751 42.33 -37.66 -33.68
N PHE A 752 41.05 -37.44 -33.95
CA PHE A 752 40.07 -37.10 -32.92
C PHE A 752 38.69 -37.55 -33.38
N LYS A 753 37.80 -37.83 -32.43
CA LYS A 753 36.39 -38.05 -32.68
C LYS A 753 35.64 -36.76 -32.48
N LEU A 754 34.81 -36.40 -33.45
CA LEU A 754 33.96 -35.24 -33.39
C LEU A 754 32.51 -35.68 -33.26
N GLN A 755 31.87 -35.28 -32.17
CA GLN A 755 30.43 -35.46 -31.95
C GLN A 755 29.74 -34.11 -32.05
N ASN A 756 28.95 -33.92 -33.12
CA ASN A 756 28.10 -32.75 -33.31
C ASN A 756 26.69 -33.06 -32.78
N THR A 757 26.22 -32.29 -31.80
CA THR A 757 24.85 -32.37 -31.27
C THR A 757 23.94 -31.28 -31.86
N GLY A 758 24.46 -30.43 -32.75
CA GLY A 758 23.71 -29.40 -33.45
C GLY A 758 22.85 -29.92 -34.61
N THR A 759 21.92 -29.08 -35.05
CA THR A 759 20.96 -29.39 -36.13
C THR A 759 21.51 -29.22 -37.54
N LYS A 760 22.71 -28.63 -37.69
CA LYS A 760 23.40 -28.44 -38.97
C LYS A 760 24.57 -29.40 -39.09
N ASP A 761 24.76 -29.98 -40.29
CA ASP A 761 25.92 -30.80 -40.60
C ASP A 761 27.20 -29.98 -40.46
N LEU A 762 28.20 -30.54 -39.77
CA LEU A 762 29.50 -29.91 -39.63
C LEU A 762 30.28 -30.12 -40.93
N LEU A 763 30.53 -29.03 -41.66
CA LEU A 763 31.39 -29.03 -42.85
C LEU A 763 32.83 -28.71 -42.43
N ILE A 764 33.72 -29.69 -42.51
CA ILE A 764 35.17 -29.51 -42.36
C ILE A 764 35.74 -29.43 -43.78
N ASN A 765 36.14 -28.23 -44.22
CA ASN A 765 36.75 -27.99 -45.53
C ASN A 765 38.27 -28.04 -45.46
#